data_AF-A0A672YGT2-F1
#
_entry.id   AF-A0A672YGT2-F1
#
_cell.length_a   1.000
_cell.length_b   1.000
_cell.length_c   1.000
_cell.angle_alpha   90.00
_cell.angle_beta   90.00
_cell.angle_gamma   90.00
#
_symmetry.space_group_name_H-M   'P 1'
#
loop_
_entity.id
_entity.type
_entity.pdbx_description
1 polymer ?
#
loop_
_entity_poly.entity_id
_entity_poly.type
_entity_poly.pdbx_seq_one_letter_code
_entity_poly.pdbx_strand_id
1 'polypeptide(L)'
;MKRQALAEFESYRQRVEDMQLCTDAQHTQRVVSMSREVEEMRRSFEEKLRTFSQAQSQFEQEKKVALEELKAQHRQEIQELLRSHQSQNANYSKDQEKLGQLHKAEVDSLTERVEELKQDKKRLVEEYEAKLSKAQAFYERELEAMKRTQQLTADNLLAWKRTEAELRREFQTQEAALQKTLGKLRSELARVSDEARENREKSHKLQSSLNTAEGTIKDLTKQLDEVTQNSEIVEIRQKEAECELEAARDRVQQQATEILLKASQISSLQATQMTQEAAIRDLDNERSRLKDKVVRMEEEREALQNQGHALDDRQKQQILSLEKVKKKILNEALREEKSSHEKDMSSIRGRYEEEASQMKESQARALEDVAKKHRVTLENALSNAEKDKNRLLAVSTRTDVMLCEVQQGEQDIGTAEGQISTLKEAQDKLLEELDATRARLRETSNLLTALQGELETQKRQHEAKLITTKEEEKLKMDKMALELELKWTETLRQECKKLREELREDHEEDKASALAQLTQSKEQEMSNARESWQRKVEDLLEQISLLKQSLEMQLSQSQSSLQQLQHQFSQEREHLRMQLDELQTEHQRRQQRLQEAHCCAVQDMEHARQRDLKERLRHHHHAELQSLREAHRQSIETLKQQSEQELQTLRFELEDEGKAMLASLRSELNHIHASAIEHLRQTHQQESAAAKMELEKTLENNRIQERELLGRITELQEEVSRRKNHIAQLDHQIHTLNENISSLTKELELKGKEVLKIRSEANQQIRLEGTEEKFRNRESRHEDLQLIAELKDMVSERESLVKKLVQKRKNEKSAASRFSSSPNHRALEAAGLGPGRLEPLPNSPLHHLELNSNKPLPPPTPPTEPKKFMR
;
A
#
# COMPACT_ATOMS: atom_id res chain seq x y z
N MET A 1 -180.68 1.58 218.13
CA MET A 1 -181.25 1.74 216.77
C MET A 1 -180.46 2.71 215.90
N LYS A 2 -180.45 4.05 216.09
CA LYS A 2 -179.87 4.99 215.09
C LYS A 2 -178.34 4.88 214.82
N ARG A 3 -177.56 4.20 215.67
CA ARG A 3 -176.10 4.00 215.47
C ARG A 3 -175.72 2.78 214.61
N GLN A 4 -176.65 1.88 214.28
CA GLN A 4 -176.31 0.60 213.65
C GLN A 4 -176.29 0.69 212.11
N ALA A 5 -177.19 1.48 211.51
CA ALA A 5 -177.31 1.61 210.05
C ALA A 5 -176.18 2.40 209.36
N LEU A 6 -175.38 3.20 210.10
CA LEU A 6 -174.31 4.01 209.51
C LEU A 6 -173.04 3.18 209.21
N ALA A 7 -172.71 2.22 210.07
CA ALA A 7 -171.52 1.38 209.90
C ALA A 7 -171.61 0.43 208.68
N GLU A 8 -172.81 -0.01 208.33
CA GLU A 8 -173.03 -0.93 207.20
C GLU A 8 -172.83 -0.25 205.83
N PHE A 9 -173.07 1.07 205.73
CA PHE A 9 -172.89 1.81 204.47
C PHE A 9 -171.41 2.07 204.13
N GLU A 10 -170.60 2.43 205.13
CA GLU A 10 -169.16 2.67 204.94
C GLU A 10 -168.41 1.40 204.51
N SER A 11 -168.81 0.22 205.04
CA SER A 11 -168.32 -1.09 204.63
C SER A 11 -168.58 -1.44 203.15
N TYR A 12 -169.66 -0.91 202.57
CA TYR A 12 -169.99 -1.17 201.17
C TYR A 12 -169.13 -0.32 200.23
N ARG A 13 -168.95 0.97 200.55
CA ARG A 13 -168.17 1.91 199.72
C ARG A 13 -166.73 1.45 199.54
N GLN A 14 -166.04 1.06 200.61
CA GLN A 14 -164.63 0.66 200.59
C GLN A 14 -164.36 -0.46 199.56
N ARG A 15 -165.26 -1.45 199.47
CA ARG A 15 -165.12 -2.60 198.57
C ARG A 15 -165.26 -2.26 197.08
N VAL A 16 -165.94 -1.18 196.73
CA VAL A 16 -166.06 -0.73 195.33
C VAL A 16 -164.78 -0.04 194.88
N GLU A 17 -164.16 0.79 195.75
CA GLU A 17 -162.91 1.49 195.45
C GLU A 17 -161.74 0.50 195.23
N ASP A 18 -161.62 -0.54 196.06
CA ASP A 18 -160.59 -1.59 195.89
C ASP A 18 -160.78 -2.41 194.60
N MET A 19 -162.03 -2.69 194.20
CA MET A 19 -162.33 -3.42 192.96
C MET A 19 -161.92 -2.62 191.71
N GLN A 20 -162.13 -1.29 191.75
CA GLN A 20 -161.77 -0.37 190.67
C GLN A 20 -160.25 -0.33 190.42
N LEU A 21 -159.45 -0.25 191.50
CA LEU A 21 -157.98 -0.22 191.42
C LEU A 21 -157.39 -1.50 190.80
N CYS A 22 -157.99 -2.66 191.08
CA CYS A 22 -157.54 -3.93 190.51
C CYS A 22 -157.74 -3.99 188.98
N THR A 23 -158.85 -3.46 188.47
CA THR A 23 -159.11 -3.41 187.02
C THR A 23 -158.17 -2.47 186.28
N ASP A 24 -157.84 -1.30 186.85
CA ASP A 24 -156.95 -0.33 186.22
C ASP A 24 -155.50 -0.83 186.15
N ALA A 25 -155.03 -1.54 187.20
CA ALA A 25 -153.73 -2.20 187.21
C ALA A 25 -153.58 -3.24 186.08
N GLN A 26 -154.60 -4.09 185.87
CA GLN A 26 -154.61 -5.08 184.80
C GLN A 26 -154.60 -4.43 183.40
N HIS A 27 -155.32 -3.31 183.22
CA HIS A 27 -155.34 -2.60 181.94
C HIS A 27 -153.97 -2.00 181.61
N THR A 28 -153.32 -1.41 182.61
CA THR A 28 -151.98 -0.81 182.47
C THR A 28 -150.93 -1.86 182.12
N GLN A 29 -150.98 -3.03 182.75
CA GLN A 29 -150.02 -4.12 182.49
C GLN A 29 -150.11 -4.66 181.05
N ARG A 30 -151.31 -4.75 180.47
CA ARG A 30 -151.48 -5.16 179.06
C ARG A 30 -150.85 -4.17 178.08
N VAL A 31 -151.04 -2.86 178.30
CA VAL A 31 -150.47 -1.81 177.43
C VAL A 31 -148.94 -1.86 177.45
N VAL A 32 -148.33 -2.11 178.62
CA VAL A 32 -146.87 -2.26 178.75
C VAL A 32 -146.35 -3.50 178.01
N SER A 33 -147.06 -4.64 178.06
CA SER A 33 -146.69 -5.84 177.29
C SER A 33 -146.70 -5.57 175.78
N MET A 34 -147.82 -5.04 175.27
CA MET A 34 -147.94 -4.72 173.84
C MET A 34 -146.90 -3.70 173.37
N SER A 35 -146.61 -2.68 174.19
CA SER A 35 -145.58 -1.67 173.87
C SER A 35 -144.19 -2.28 173.78
N ARG A 36 -143.89 -3.28 174.62
CA ARG A 36 -142.62 -4.02 174.58
C ARG A 36 -142.50 -4.89 173.33
N GLU A 37 -143.55 -5.62 172.98
CA GLU A 37 -143.59 -6.47 171.78
C GLU A 37 -143.41 -5.64 170.49
N VAL A 38 -144.04 -4.46 170.40
CA VAL A 38 -143.87 -3.53 169.28
C VAL A 38 -142.43 -3.02 169.18
N GLU A 39 -141.80 -2.66 170.29
CA GLU A 39 -140.41 -2.16 170.29
C GLU A 39 -139.39 -3.28 169.99
N GLU A 40 -139.65 -4.51 170.41
CA GLU A 40 -138.86 -5.70 170.03
C GLU A 40 -138.99 -6.02 168.53
N MET A 41 -140.21 -5.91 167.95
CA MET A 41 -140.39 -5.98 166.49
C MET A 41 -139.67 -4.85 165.76
N ARG A 42 -139.74 -3.61 166.27
CA ARG A 42 -139.06 -2.46 165.66
C ARG A 42 -137.55 -2.66 165.60
N ARG A 43 -136.92 -3.14 166.70
CA ARG A 43 -135.50 -3.52 166.70
C ARG A 43 -135.19 -4.62 165.69
N SER A 44 -136.03 -5.66 165.59
CA SER A 44 -135.82 -6.73 164.61
C SER A 44 -135.85 -6.22 163.15
N PHE A 45 -136.71 -5.26 162.84
CA PHE A 45 -136.73 -4.61 161.52
C PHE A 45 -135.52 -3.68 161.30
N GLU A 46 -135.12 -2.88 162.30
CA GLU A 46 -133.92 -2.04 162.24
C GLU A 46 -132.64 -2.88 162.03
N GLU A 47 -132.54 -4.05 162.67
CA GLU A 47 -131.43 -4.99 162.53
C GLU A 47 -131.43 -5.70 161.16
N LYS A 48 -132.60 -6.10 160.64
CA LYS A 48 -132.76 -6.60 159.26
C LYS A 48 -132.40 -5.55 158.21
N LEU A 49 -132.75 -4.28 158.42
CA LEU A 49 -132.35 -3.18 157.55
C LEU A 49 -130.83 -2.98 157.58
N ARG A 50 -130.20 -2.99 158.77
CA ARG A 50 -128.73 -2.92 158.88
C ARG A 50 -128.02 -4.06 158.17
N THR A 51 -128.45 -5.30 158.38
CA THR A 51 -127.84 -6.47 157.71
C THR A 51 -128.06 -6.45 156.20
N PHE A 52 -129.23 -6.01 155.72
CA PHE A 52 -129.46 -5.81 154.27
C PHE A 52 -128.55 -4.71 153.69
N SER A 53 -128.44 -3.55 154.33
CA SER A 53 -127.54 -2.48 153.87
C SER A 53 -126.06 -2.91 153.88
N GLN A 54 -125.65 -3.72 154.87
CA GLN A 54 -124.30 -4.29 154.92
C GLN A 54 -124.06 -5.28 153.76
N ALA A 55 -125.01 -6.17 153.49
CA ALA A 55 -124.93 -7.12 152.37
C ALA A 55 -124.94 -6.40 151.01
N GLN A 56 -125.74 -5.34 150.83
CA GLN A 56 -125.71 -4.51 149.63
C GLN A 56 -124.34 -3.86 149.44
N SER A 57 -123.77 -3.27 150.50
CA SER A 57 -122.43 -2.66 150.43
C SER A 57 -121.33 -3.68 150.14
N GLN A 58 -121.45 -4.92 150.61
CA GLN A 58 -120.53 -6.01 150.29
C GLN A 58 -120.62 -6.39 148.82
N PHE A 59 -121.84 -6.63 148.31
CA PHE A 59 -122.06 -6.97 146.90
C PHE A 59 -121.60 -5.87 145.94
N GLU A 60 -121.84 -4.59 146.27
CA GLU A 60 -121.32 -3.46 145.49
C GLU A 60 -119.79 -3.36 145.50
N GLN A 61 -119.14 -3.78 146.58
CA GLN A 61 -117.68 -3.82 146.68
C GLN A 61 -117.11 -5.01 145.90
N GLU A 62 -117.68 -6.20 146.03
CA GLU A 62 -117.30 -7.40 145.26
C GLU A 62 -117.44 -7.16 143.75
N LYS A 63 -118.56 -6.56 143.32
CA LYS A 63 -118.78 -6.16 141.91
C LYS A 63 -117.69 -5.20 141.41
N LYS A 64 -117.23 -4.24 142.23
CA LYS A 64 -116.13 -3.33 141.86
C LYS A 64 -114.80 -4.06 141.74
N VAL A 65 -114.48 -4.97 142.67
CA VAL A 65 -113.26 -5.77 142.64
C VAL A 65 -113.23 -6.65 141.37
N ALA A 66 -114.29 -7.42 141.11
CA ALA A 66 -114.38 -8.27 139.93
C ALA A 66 -114.28 -7.47 138.61
N LEU A 67 -114.83 -6.26 138.55
CA LEU A 67 -114.69 -5.38 137.39
C LEU A 67 -113.26 -4.84 137.20
N GLU A 68 -112.53 -4.53 138.27
CA GLU A 68 -111.12 -4.12 138.18
C GLU A 68 -110.18 -5.29 137.87
N GLU A 69 -110.45 -6.48 138.39
CA GLU A 69 -109.75 -7.72 138.03
C GLU A 69 -109.92 -8.04 136.54
N LEU A 70 -111.15 -8.00 136.02
CA LEU A 70 -111.42 -8.22 134.59
C LEU A 70 -110.73 -7.17 133.71
N LYS A 71 -110.72 -5.89 134.11
CA LYS A 71 -109.95 -4.83 133.43
C LYS A 71 -108.44 -5.05 133.54
N ALA A 72 -107.92 -5.64 134.61
CA ALA A 72 -106.51 -5.96 134.77
C ALA A 72 -106.11 -7.11 133.84
N GLN A 73 -106.89 -8.19 133.82
CA GLN A 73 -106.72 -9.32 132.91
C GLN A 73 -106.74 -8.86 131.45
N HIS A 74 -107.75 -8.09 131.04
CA HIS A 74 -107.83 -7.60 129.66
C HIS A 74 -106.65 -6.67 129.27
N ARG A 75 -106.15 -5.86 130.21
CA ARG A 75 -104.92 -5.07 130.00
C ARG A 75 -103.68 -5.96 129.84
N GLN A 76 -103.60 -7.07 130.57
CA GLN A 76 -102.52 -8.03 130.43
C GLN A 76 -102.59 -8.77 129.09
N GLU A 77 -103.75 -9.26 128.68
CA GLU A 77 -103.97 -9.91 127.37
C GLU A 77 -103.54 -9.00 126.21
N ILE A 78 -103.93 -7.71 126.25
CA ILE A 78 -103.50 -6.73 125.24
C ILE A 78 -101.97 -6.57 125.25
N GLN A 79 -101.32 -6.51 126.41
CA GLN A 79 -99.86 -6.42 126.49
C GLN A 79 -99.16 -7.67 125.96
N GLU A 80 -99.69 -8.86 126.21
CA GLU A 80 -99.15 -10.13 125.72
C GLU A 80 -99.33 -10.27 124.20
N LEU A 81 -100.49 -9.89 123.65
CA LEU A 81 -100.73 -9.81 122.21
C LEU A 81 -99.79 -8.80 121.53
N LEU A 82 -99.58 -7.61 122.12
CA LEU A 82 -98.65 -6.61 121.59
C LEU A 82 -97.19 -7.11 121.63
N ARG A 83 -96.76 -7.76 122.71
CA ARG A 83 -95.41 -8.38 122.80
C ARG A 83 -95.24 -9.50 121.79
N SER A 84 -96.27 -10.35 121.63
CA SER A 84 -96.26 -11.43 120.63
C SER A 84 -96.11 -10.87 119.22
N HIS A 85 -96.96 -9.91 118.83
CA HIS A 85 -96.88 -9.23 117.54
C HIS A 85 -95.54 -8.50 117.30
N GLN A 86 -94.99 -7.82 118.32
CA GLN A 86 -93.66 -7.20 118.25
C GLN A 86 -92.56 -8.25 118.03
N SER A 87 -92.61 -9.39 118.72
CA SER A 87 -91.63 -10.47 118.55
C SER A 87 -91.75 -11.17 117.19
N GLN A 88 -92.97 -11.37 116.69
CA GLN A 88 -93.23 -11.94 115.37
C GLN A 88 -92.74 -11.00 114.27
N ASN A 89 -93.00 -9.69 114.34
CA ASN A 89 -92.46 -8.71 113.40
C ASN A 89 -90.93 -8.63 113.46
N ALA A 90 -90.33 -8.71 114.65
CA ALA A 90 -88.87 -8.73 114.78
C ALA A 90 -88.24 -10.00 114.17
N ASN A 91 -88.90 -11.16 114.28
CA ASN A 91 -88.44 -12.39 113.64
C ASN A 91 -88.64 -12.36 112.12
N TYR A 92 -89.82 -11.92 111.65
CA TYR A 92 -90.09 -11.75 110.22
C TYR A 92 -89.09 -10.78 109.57
N SER A 93 -88.80 -9.65 110.21
CA SER A 93 -87.79 -8.69 109.74
C SER A 93 -86.39 -9.31 109.65
N LYS A 94 -85.99 -10.14 110.62
CA LYS A 94 -84.68 -10.82 110.61
C LYS A 94 -84.60 -11.89 109.53
N ASP A 95 -85.67 -12.65 109.30
CA ASP A 95 -85.67 -13.69 108.28
C ASP A 95 -85.78 -13.10 106.86
N GLN A 96 -86.50 -11.98 106.71
CA GLN A 96 -86.47 -11.15 105.50
C GLN A 96 -85.08 -10.58 105.24
N GLU A 97 -84.36 -10.11 106.28
CA GLU A 97 -82.98 -9.63 106.16
C GLU A 97 -82.01 -10.75 105.75
N LYS A 98 -82.07 -11.92 106.39
CA LYS A 98 -81.26 -13.10 106.01
C LYS A 98 -81.52 -13.53 104.57
N LEU A 99 -82.78 -13.56 104.13
CA LEU A 99 -83.14 -13.90 102.76
C LEU A 99 -82.57 -12.86 101.77
N GLY A 100 -82.64 -11.57 102.12
CA GLY A 100 -81.98 -10.49 101.37
C GLY A 100 -80.46 -10.64 101.29
N GLN A 101 -79.81 -11.04 102.39
CA GLN A 101 -78.36 -11.30 102.43
C GLN A 101 -77.98 -12.52 101.58
N LEU A 102 -78.76 -13.61 101.61
CA LEU A 102 -78.53 -14.80 100.79
C LEU A 102 -78.71 -14.51 99.29
N HIS A 103 -79.81 -13.86 98.90
CA HIS A 103 -80.01 -13.44 97.51
C HIS A 103 -78.91 -12.48 97.05
N LYS A 104 -78.44 -11.57 97.92
CA LYS A 104 -77.32 -10.70 97.59
C LYS A 104 -76.04 -11.50 97.34
N ALA A 105 -75.69 -12.43 98.23
CA ALA A 105 -74.50 -13.27 98.06
C ALA A 105 -74.55 -14.14 96.79
N GLU A 106 -75.73 -14.66 96.43
CA GLU A 106 -75.93 -15.40 95.18
C GLU A 106 -75.78 -14.49 93.94
N VAL A 107 -76.36 -13.28 93.97
CA VAL A 107 -76.19 -12.28 92.91
C VAL A 107 -74.74 -11.84 92.77
N ASP A 108 -74.04 -11.59 93.88
CA ASP A 108 -72.63 -11.20 93.89
C ASP A 108 -71.76 -12.34 93.29
N SER A 109 -71.98 -13.59 93.69
CA SER A 109 -71.26 -14.76 93.14
C SER A 109 -71.56 -15.02 91.65
N LEU A 110 -72.82 -14.88 91.21
CA LEU A 110 -73.18 -14.97 89.79
C LEU A 110 -72.55 -13.83 88.99
N THR A 111 -72.42 -12.63 89.57
CA THR A 111 -71.77 -11.48 88.94
C THR A 111 -70.27 -11.72 88.78
N GLU A 112 -69.58 -12.20 89.82
CA GLU A 112 -68.18 -12.61 89.73
C GLU A 112 -67.96 -13.66 88.64
N ARG A 113 -68.82 -14.70 88.60
CA ARG A 113 -68.72 -15.75 87.58
C ARG A 113 -68.96 -15.24 86.15
N VAL A 114 -69.83 -14.24 85.98
CA VAL A 114 -70.04 -13.56 84.69
C VAL A 114 -68.81 -12.72 84.31
N GLU A 115 -68.15 -12.03 85.25
CA GLU A 115 -66.92 -11.29 84.97
C GLU A 115 -65.73 -12.21 84.64
N GLU A 116 -65.59 -13.36 85.31
CA GLU A 116 -64.62 -14.39 84.92
C GLU A 116 -64.85 -14.85 83.47
N LEU A 117 -66.09 -15.21 83.11
CA LEU A 117 -66.42 -15.66 81.75
C LEU A 117 -66.22 -14.56 80.70
N LYS A 118 -66.43 -13.28 81.05
CA LYS A 118 -66.08 -12.14 80.19
C LYS A 118 -64.57 -12.02 79.99
N GLN A 119 -63.78 -12.19 81.05
CA GLN A 119 -62.31 -12.16 80.95
C GLN A 119 -61.77 -13.32 80.13
N ASP A 120 -62.26 -14.54 80.34
CA ASP A 120 -61.84 -15.72 79.57
C ASP A 120 -62.27 -15.61 78.10
N LYS A 121 -63.48 -15.11 77.81
CA LYS A 121 -63.89 -14.77 76.44
C LYS A 121 -62.94 -13.75 75.81
N LYS A 122 -62.55 -12.70 76.55
CA LYS A 122 -61.62 -11.67 76.07
C LYS A 122 -60.25 -12.27 75.74
N ARG A 123 -59.65 -13.03 76.67
CA ARG A 123 -58.37 -13.74 76.45
C ARG A 123 -58.43 -14.66 75.23
N LEU A 124 -59.52 -15.41 75.08
CA LEU A 124 -59.70 -16.33 73.96
C LEU A 124 -59.79 -15.59 72.61
N VAL A 125 -60.48 -14.44 72.56
CA VAL A 125 -60.52 -13.56 71.37
C VAL A 125 -59.12 -13.03 71.06
N GLU A 126 -58.41 -12.46 72.04
CA GLU A 126 -57.04 -11.95 71.88
C GLU A 126 -56.06 -13.05 71.40
N GLU A 127 -56.21 -14.29 71.89
CA GLU A 127 -55.44 -15.44 71.41
C GLU A 127 -55.74 -15.81 69.95
N TYR A 128 -57.02 -15.80 69.54
CA TYR A 128 -57.40 -16.11 68.16
C TYR A 128 -56.99 -14.99 67.20
N GLU A 129 -57.12 -13.73 67.60
CA GLU A 129 -56.62 -12.57 66.85
C GLU A 129 -55.10 -12.65 66.70
N ALA A 130 -54.35 -12.96 67.77
CA ALA A 130 -52.90 -13.15 67.69
C ALA A 130 -52.49 -14.34 66.80
N LYS A 131 -53.26 -15.44 66.79
CA LYS A 131 -53.05 -16.58 65.87
C LYS A 131 -53.34 -16.18 64.41
N LEU A 132 -54.42 -15.43 64.17
CA LEU A 132 -54.79 -14.91 62.85
C LEU A 132 -53.74 -13.94 62.31
N SER A 133 -53.30 -12.97 63.10
CA SER A 133 -52.26 -12.00 62.72
C SER A 133 -50.92 -12.68 62.43
N LYS A 134 -50.55 -13.74 63.18
CA LYS A 134 -49.36 -14.55 62.88
C LYS A 134 -49.47 -15.29 61.55
N ALA A 135 -50.64 -15.86 61.23
CA ALA A 135 -50.89 -16.53 59.95
C ALA A 135 -50.89 -15.53 58.78
N GLN A 136 -51.53 -14.37 58.93
CA GLN A 136 -51.49 -13.29 57.94
C GLN A 136 -50.05 -12.85 57.66
N ALA A 137 -49.28 -12.53 58.71
CA ALA A 137 -47.88 -12.13 58.57
C ALA A 137 -46.96 -13.25 58.05
N PHE A 138 -47.37 -14.53 58.11
CA PHE A 138 -46.66 -15.62 57.45
C PHE A 138 -46.93 -15.59 55.93
N TYR A 139 -48.20 -15.57 55.52
CA TYR A 139 -48.56 -15.53 54.10
C TYR A 139 -48.13 -14.24 53.40
N GLU A 140 -48.11 -13.11 54.08
CA GLU A 140 -47.55 -11.85 53.56
C GLU A 140 -46.05 -11.98 53.26
N ARG A 141 -45.28 -12.63 54.16
CA ARG A 141 -43.85 -12.89 53.94
C ARG A 141 -43.61 -13.88 52.80
N GLU A 142 -44.42 -14.93 52.67
CA GLU A 142 -44.34 -15.85 51.52
C GLU A 142 -44.68 -15.13 50.20
N LEU A 143 -45.71 -14.28 50.20
CA LEU A 143 -46.09 -13.46 49.04
C LEU A 143 -44.98 -12.48 48.67
N GLU A 144 -44.33 -11.84 49.64
CA GLU A 144 -43.15 -11.00 49.41
C GLU A 144 -41.96 -11.80 48.87
N ALA A 145 -41.69 -13.00 49.40
CA ALA A 145 -40.61 -13.85 48.91
C ALA A 145 -40.86 -14.29 47.45
N MET A 146 -42.11 -14.64 47.10
CA MET A 146 -42.52 -14.90 45.73
C MET A 146 -42.38 -13.67 44.83
N LYS A 147 -42.81 -12.48 45.28
CA LYS A 147 -42.62 -11.22 44.54
C LYS A 147 -41.14 -10.89 44.33
N ARG A 148 -40.28 -11.07 45.33
CA ARG A 148 -38.82 -10.87 45.21
C ARG A 148 -38.21 -11.85 44.20
N THR A 149 -38.66 -13.10 44.20
CA THR A 149 -38.20 -14.13 43.25
C THR A 149 -38.68 -13.83 41.82
N GLN A 150 -39.92 -13.36 41.66
CA GLN A 150 -40.46 -12.91 40.39
C GLN A 150 -39.73 -11.65 39.86
N GLN A 151 -39.40 -10.72 40.74
CA GLN A 151 -38.63 -9.52 40.40
C GLN A 151 -37.21 -9.90 39.95
N LEU A 152 -36.52 -10.75 40.70
CA LEU A 152 -35.17 -11.21 40.37
C LEU A 152 -35.11 -12.01 39.05
N THR A 153 -36.14 -12.81 38.76
CA THR A 153 -36.24 -13.49 37.46
C THR A 153 -36.56 -12.53 36.31
N ALA A 154 -37.37 -11.48 36.53
CA ALA A 154 -37.60 -10.41 35.56
C ALA A 154 -36.34 -9.58 35.29
N ASP A 155 -35.58 -9.23 36.34
CA ASP A 155 -34.33 -8.48 36.24
C ASP A 155 -33.24 -9.30 35.54
N ASN A 156 -33.13 -10.59 35.83
CA ASN A 156 -32.26 -11.52 35.08
C ASN A 156 -32.66 -11.59 33.60
N LEU A 157 -33.95 -11.68 33.28
CA LEU A 157 -34.43 -11.68 31.88
C LEU A 157 -34.11 -10.36 31.17
N LEU A 158 -34.20 -9.22 31.87
CA LEU A 158 -33.79 -7.91 31.35
C LEU A 158 -32.27 -7.83 31.16
N ALA A 159 -31.46 -8.41 32.05
CA ALA A 159 -30.02 -8.51 31.87
C ALA A 159 -29.67 -9.35 30.62
N TRP A 160 -30.28 -10.52 30.44
CA TRP A 160 -30.11 -11.34 29.23
C TRP A 160 -30.52 -10.62 27.95
N LYS A 161 -31.60 -9.83 27.97
CA LYS A 161 -31.99 -9.00 26.82
C LYS A 161 -31.01 -7.86 26.52
N ARG A 162 -30.34 -7.30 27.53
CA ARG A 162 -29.28 -6.29 27.34
C ARG A 162 -28.05 -6.92 26.70
N THR A 163 -27.56 -8.04 27.25
CA THR A 163 -26.39 -8.75 26.69
C THR A 163 -26.65 -9.29 25.28
N GLU A 164 -27.87 -9.77 25.00
CA GLU A 164 -28.27 -10.13 23.63
C GLU A 164 -28.24 -8.92 22.68
N ALA A 165 -28.76 -7.76 23.11
CA ALA A 165 -28.74 -6.54 22.30
C ALA A 165 -27.32 -5.97 22.11
N GLU A 166 -26.43 -6.13 23.09
CA GLU A 166 -25.01 -5.78 23.00
C GLU A 166 -24.30 -6.68 21.99
N LEU A 167 -24.40 -8.01 22.12
CA LEU A 167 -23.86 -8.97 21.15
C LEU A 167 -24.37 -8.71 19.73
N ARG A 168 -25.67 -8.43 19.55
CA ARG A 168 -26.23 -8.06 18.24
C ARG A 168 -25.60 -6.80 17.66
N ARG A 169 -25.29 -5.78 18.46
CA ARG A 169 -24.56 -4.58 18.01
C ARG A 169 -23.11 -4.91 17.66
N GLU A 170 -22.43 -5.71 18.48
CA GLU A 170 -21.06 -6.15 18.21
C GLU A 170 -20.99 -6.89 16.86
N PHE A 171 -21.87 -7.88 16.63
CA PHE A 171 -21.96 -8.57 15.33
C PHE A 171 -22.24 -7.60 14.17
N GLN A 172 -23.15 -6.63 14.32
CA GLN A 172 -23.39 -5.62 13.29
C GLN A 172 -22.15 -4.74 13.00
N THR A 173 -21.38 -4.36 14.03
CA THR A 173 -20.14 -3.59 13.85
C THR A 173 -19.03 -4.43 13.20
N GLN A 174 -18.91 -5.71 13.55
CA GLN A 174 -17.97 -6.65 12.93
C GLN A 174 -18.35 -6.89 11.46
N GLU A 175 -19.63 -7.10 11.16
CA GLU A 175 -20.13 -7.27 9.80
C GLU A 175 -19.86 -6.02 8.96
N ALA A 176 -20.18 -4.82 9.47
CA ALA A 176 -19.90 -3.56 8.78
C ALA A 176 -18.39 -3.35 8.54
N ALA A 177 -17.54 -3.75 9.49
CA ALA A 177 -16.08 -3.71 9.32
C ALA A 177 -15.62 -4.67 8.21
N LEU A 178 -16.14 -5.91 8.17
CA LEU A 178 -15.84 -6.90 7.14
C LEU A 178 -16.37 -6.49 5.75
N GLN A 179 -17.58 -5.91 5.68
CA GLN A 179 -18.10 -5.35 4.42
C GLN A 179 -17.21 -4.20 3.92
N LYS A 180 -16.69 -3.34 4.82
CA LYS A 180 -15.76 -2.26 4.49
C LYS A 180 -14.39 -2.77 4.03
N THR A 181 -13.84 -3.83 4.64
CA THR A 181 -12.57 -4.43 4.16
C THR A 181 -12.75 -5.17 2.84
N LEU A 182 -13.85 -5.89 2.64
CA LEU A 182 -14.21 -6.49 1.34
C LEU A 182 -14.39 -5.42 0.25
N GLY A 183 -14.98 -4.27 0.57
CA GLY A 183 -15.07 -3.12 -0.34
C GLY A 183 -13.69 -2.60 -0.76
N LYS A 184 -12.77 -2.42 0.19
CA LYS A 184 -11.38 -2.05 -0.09
C LYS A 184 -10.68 -3.08 -0.98
N LEU A 185 -10.74 -4.37 -0.62
CA LEU A 185 -10.10 -5.45 -1.40
C LEU A 185 -10.66 -5.54 -2.82
N ARG A 186 -11.96 -5.33 -3.02
CA ARG A 186 -12.57 -5.24 -4.37
C ARG A 186 -12.03 -4.05 -5.17
N SER A 187 -11.90 -2.87 -4.54
CA SER A 187 -11.33 -1.68 -5.22
C SER A 187 -9.85 -1.85 -5.55
N GLU A 188 -9.08 -2.52 -4.69
CA GLU A 188 -7.66 -2.81 -4.94
C GLU A 188 -7.47 -3.87 -6.02
N LEU A 189 -8.30 -4.93 -6.02
CA LEU A 189 -8.31 -5.92 -7.11
C LEU A 189 -8.67 -5.27 -8.46
N ALA A 190 -9.61 -4.32 -8.48
CA ALA A 190 -9.93 -3.55 -9.68
C ALA A 190 -8.73 -2.71 -10.15
N ARG A 191 -8.09 -1.95 -9.24
CA ARG A 191 -6.86 -1.18 -9.54
C ARG A 191 -5.75 -2.07 -10.12
N VAL A 192 -5.46 -3.21 -9.49
CA VAL A 192 -4.43 -4.15 -9.96
C VAL A 192 -4.80 -4.78 -11.31
N SER A 193 -6.10 -5.02 -11.57
CA SER A 193 -6.58 -5.50 -12.87
C SER A 193 -6.38 -4.44 -13.98
N ASP A 194 -6.67 -3.17 -13.69
CA ASP A 194 -6.44 -2.06 -14.61
C ASP A 194 -4.95 -1.80 -14.85
N GLU A 195 -4.10 -1.85 -13.83
CA GLU A 195 -2.64 -1.77 -13.96
C GLU A 195 -2.09 -2.95 -14.80
N ALA A 196 -2.61 -4.17 -14.60
CA ALA A 196 -2.27 -5.32 -15.42
C ALA A 196 -2.74 -5.16 -16.88
N ARG A 197 -3.90 -4.53 -17.11
CA ARG A 197 -4.38 -4.18 -18.46
C ARG A 197 -3.48 -3.14 -19.11
N GLU A 198 -3.16 -2.05 -18.42
CA GLU A 198 -2.28 -0.99 -18.92
C GLU A 198 -0.87 -1.53 -19.24
N ASN A 199 -0.34 -2.43 -18.41
CA ASN A 199 0.94 -3.09 -18.65
C ASN A 199 0.90 -4.03 -19.86
N ARG A 200 -0.21 -4.74 -20.12
CA ARG A 200 -0.40 -5.49 -21.37
C ARG A 200 -0.47 -4.56 -22.58
N GLU A 201 -1.20 -3.44 -22.48
CA GLU A 201 -1.27 -2.44 -23.56
C GLU A 201 0.11 -1.81 -23.85
N LYS A 202 0.90 -1.49 -22.82
CA LYS A 202 2.29 -1.04 -22.95
C LYS A 202 3.16 -2.10 -23.65
N SER A 203 3.03 -3.36 -23.23
CA SER A 203 3.74 -4.48 -23.85
C SER A 203 3.39 -4.66 -25.34
N HIS A 204 2.10 -4.60 -25.69
CA HIS A 204 1.65 -4.63 -27.10
C HIS A 204 2.16 -3.44 -27.92
N LYS A 205 2.21 -2.23 -27.34
CA LYS A 205 2.79 -1.04 -27.99
C LYS A 205 4.30 -1.22 -28.24
N LEU A 206 5.03 -1.72 -27.24
CA LEU A 206 6.47 -2.02 -27.37
C LEU A 206 6.70 -3.10 -28.43
N GLN A 207 5.94 -4.20 -28.43
CA GLN A 207 6.03 -5.24 -29.46
C GLN A 207 5.73 -4.68 -30.86
N SER A 208 4.74 -3.80 -31.00
CA SER A 208 4.43 -3.15 -32.28
C SER A 208 5.57 -2.25 -32.77
N SER A 209 6.20 -1.50 -31.85
CA SER A 209 7.38 -0.70 -32.17
C SER A 209 8.60 -1.55 -32.52
N LEU A 210 8.80 -2.68 -31.84
CA LEU A 210 9.86 -3.65 -32.13
C LEU A 210 9.67 -4.27 -33.51
N ASN A 211 8.47 -4.77 -33.83
CA ASN A 211 8.14 -5.30 -35.15
C ASN A 211 8.37 -4.26 -36.27
N THR A 212 8.08 -2.99 -35.98
CA THR A 212 8.32 -1.88 -36.93
C THR A 212 9.83 -1.65 -37.11
N ALA A 213 10.60 -1.64 -36.02
CA ALA A 213 12.05 -1.50 -36.07
C ALA A 213 12.72 -2.69 -36.79
N GLU A 214 12.30 -3.93 -36.51
CA GLU A 214 12.72 -5.14 -37.23
C GLU A 214 12.41 -5.06 -38.72
N GLY A 215 11.24 -4.50 -39.09
CA GLY A 215 10.89 -4.19 -40.47
C GLY A 215 11.90 -3.23 -41.11
N THR A 216 12.15 -2.07 -40.48
CA THR A 216 13.13 -1.10 -40.99
C THR A 216 14.55 -1.66 -41.06
N ILE A 217 14.95 -2.54 -40.13
CA ILE A 217 16.25 -3.21 -40.16
C ILE A 217 16.32 -4.15 -41.38
N LYS A 218 15.28 -4.94 -41.65
CA LYS A 218 15.23 -5.81 -42.85
C LYS A 218 15.30 -4.99 -44.14
N ASP A 219 14.60 -3.86 -44.22
CA ASP A 219 14.67 -2.96 -45.38
C ASP A 219 16.07 -2.35 -45.55
N LEU A 220 16.72 -1.93 -44.45
CA LEU A 220 18.10 -1.43 -44.47
C LEU A 220 19.12 -2.52 -44.82
N THR A 221 18.95 -3.75 -44.34
CA THR A 221 19.78 -4.90 -44.75
C THR A 221 19.63 -5.15 -46.25
N LYS A 222 18.40 -5.15 -46.77
CA LYS A 222 18.15 -5.30 -48.21
C LYS A 222 18.77 -4.16 -49.04
N GLN A 223 18.70 -2.92 -48.57
CA GLN A 223 19.40 -1.79 -49.21
C GLN A 223 20.91 -1.95 -49.16
N LEU A 224 21.47 -2.48 -48.07
CA LEU A 224 22.90 -2.77 -47.96
C LEU A 224 23.32 -3.88 -48.94
N ASP A 225 22.55 -4.96 -49.04
CA ASP A 225 22.77 -6.06 -50.00
C ASP A 225 22.69 -5.56 -51.46
N GLU A 226 21.72 -4.68 -51.78
CA GLU A 226 21.62 -4.02 -53.08
C GLU A 226 22.83 -3.11 -53.36
N VAL A 227 23.34 -2.39 -52.35
CA VAL A 227 24.54 -1.54 -52.50
C VAL A 227 25.82 -2.38 -52.67
N THR A 228 25.98 -3.48 -51.94
CA THR A 228 27.14 -4.39 -52.14
C THR A 228 27.08 -5.04 -53.52
N GLN A 229 25.92 -5.53 -53.97
CA GLN A 229 25.78 -6.08 -55.32
C GLN A 229 26.07 -5.03 -56.41
N ASN A 230 25.62 -3.79 -56.24
CA ASN A 230 25.98 -2.70 -57.14
C ASN A 230 27.48 -2.39 -57.11
N SER A 231 28.13 -2.47 -55.95
CA SER A 231 29.58 -2.31 -55.81
C SER A 231 30.35 -3.41 -56.55
N GLU A 232 29.92 -4.67 -56.42
CA GLU A 232 30.49 -5.81 -57.16
C GLU A 232 30.37 -5.61 -58.68
N ILE A 233 29.21 -5.15 -59.17
CA ILE A 233 29.01 -4.83 -60.60
C ILE A 233 29.94 -3.71 -61.07
N VAL A 234 30.15 -2.67 -60.25
CA VAL A 234 31.09 -1.58 -60.57
C VAL A 234 32.54 -2.09 -60.57
N GLU A 235 32.92 -2.95 -59.63
CA GLU A 235 34.26 -3.55 -59.58
C GLU A 235 34.54 -4.46 -60.80
N ILE A 236 33.54 -5.23 -61.25
CA ILE A 236 33.64 -6.02 -62.50
C ILE A 236 33.85 -5.09 -63.70
N ARG A 237 33.03 -4.05 -63.86
CA ARG A 237 33.17 -3.07 -64.95
C ARG A 237 34.50 -2.33 -64.92
N GLN A 238 35.04 -2.05 -63.74
CA GLN A 238 36.37 -1.48 -63.60
C GLN A 238 37.44 -2.44 -64.14
N LYS A 239 37.39 -3.73 -63.76
CA LYS A 239 38.32 -4.75 -64.25
C LYS A 239 38.23 -4.95 -65.77
N GLU A 240 37.02 -4.90 -66.34
CA GLU A 240 36.80 -4.92 -67.79
C GLU A 240 37.48 -3.72 -68.47
N ALA A 241 37.26 -2.50 -67.97
CA ALA A 241 37.90 -1.29 -68.49
C ALA A 241 39.44 -1.29 -68.32
N GLU A 242 39.96 -1.85 -67.24
CA GLU A 242 41.40 -2.06 -67.03
C GLU A 242 41.98 -3.03 -68.07
N CYS A 243 41.27 -4.12 -68.40
CA CYS A 243 41.68 -5.05 -69.45
C CYS A 243 41.64 -4.41 -70.85
N GLU A 244 40.63 -3.59 -71.14
CA GLU A 244 40.55 -2.84 -72.41
C GLU A 244 41.67 -1.80 -72.56
N LEU A 245 42.01 -1.11 -71.47
CA LEU A 245 43.12 -0.16 -71.42
C LEU A 245 44.48 -0.85 -71.63
N GLU A 246 44.69 -2.03 -71.04
CA GLU A 246 45.93 -2.79 -71.23
C GLU A 246 46.03 -3.32 -72.67
N ALA A 247 44.93 -3.86 -73.23
CA ALA A 247 44.88 -4.23 -74.64
C ALA A 247 45.07 -3.03 -75.60
N ALA A 248 44.68 -1.82 -75.20
CA ALA A 248 44.95 -0.59 -75.94
C ALA A 248 46.43 -0.18 -75.85
N ARG A 249 47.06 -0.30 -74.68
CA ARG A 249 48.51 -0.09 -74.48
C ARG A 249 49.33 -1.04 -75.35
N ASP A 250 49.00 -2.33 -75.36
CA ASP A 250 49.66 -3.33 -76.21
C ASP A 250 49.58 -2.97 -77.69
N ARG A 251 48.40 -2.55 -78.18
CA ARG A 251 48.23 -2.07 -79.57
C ARG A 251 49.10 -0.86 -79.88
N VAL A 252 49.15 0.14 -78.98
CA VAL A 252 50.00 1.33 -79.15
C VAL A 252 51.48 0.96 -79.12
N GLN A 253 51.89 0.01 -78.27
CA GLN A 253 53.28 -0.45 -78.18
C GLN A 253 53.71 -1.27 -79.41
N GLN A 254 52.81 -2.08 -79.98
CA GLN A 254 53.02 -2.73 -81.27
C GLN A 254 53.15 -1.71 -82.41
N GLN A 255 52.30 -0.68 -82.45
CA GLN A 255 52.44 0.41 -83.43
C GLN A 255 53.76 1.18 -83.27
N ALA A 256 54.19 1.44 -82.04
CA ALA A 256 55.47 2.11 -81.77
C ALA A 256 56.68 1.28 -82.26
N THR A 257 56.67 -0.04 -82.04
CA THR A 257 57.74 -0.92 -82.55
C THR A 257 57.72 -1.06 -84.07
N GLU A 258 56.54 -1.07 -84.70
CA GLU A 258 56.40 -1.05 -86.16
C GLU A 258 56.92 0.27 -86.77
N ILE A 259 56.66 1.42 -86.14
CA ILE A 259 57.20 2.72 -86.54
C ILE A 259 58.73 2.74 -86.44
N LEU A 260 59.30 2.19 -85.35
CA LEU A 260 60.76 2.08 -85.19
C LEU A 260 61.39 1.18 -86.26
N LEU A 261 60.74 0.06 -86.62
CA LEU A 261 61.16 -0.81 -87.72
C LEU A 261 61.14 -0.06 -89.07
N LYS A 262 60.06 0.67 -89.37
CA LYS A 262 59.95 1.49 -90.59
C LYS A 262 60.99 2.62 -90.63
N ALA A 263 61.26 3.29 -89.51
CA ALA A 263 62.31 4.29 -89.41
C ALA A 263 63.72 3.71 -89.65
N SER A 264 63.99 2.50 -89.15
CA SER A 264 65.22 1.76 -89.43
C SER A 264 65.36 1.39 -90.93
N GLN A 265 64.29 0.92 -91.56
CA GLN A 265 64.25 0.64 -93.00
C GLN A 265 64.45 1.90 -93.86
N ILE A 266 63.87 3.04 -93.48
CA ILE A 266 64.11 4.33 -94.14
C ILE A 266 65.58 4.74 -93.99
N SER A 267 66.16 4.55 -92.81
CA SER A 267 67.58 4.88 -92.54
C SER A 267 68.54 4.03 -93.39
N SER A 268 68.26 2.74 -93.58
CA SER A 268 69.08 1.88 -94.44
C SER A 268 68.93 2.23 -95.93
N LEU A 269 67.71 2.52 -96.39
CA LEU A 269 67.46 3.04 -97.75
C LEU A 269 68.24 4.35 -97.99
N GLN A 270 68.21 5.29 -97.04
CA GLN A 270 68.92 6.56 -97.15
C GLN A 270 70.45 6.38 -97.20
N ALA A 271 71.00 5.38 -96.51
CA ALA A 271 72.42 5.00 -96.65
C ALA A 271 72.75 4.41 -98.04
N THR A 272 71.86 3.61 -98.62
CA THR A 272 72.03 3.11 -100.01
C THR A 272 71.90 4.22 -101.06
N GLN A 273 71.03 5.21 -100.84
CA GLN A 273 70.93 6.39 -101.70
C GLN A 273 72.21 7.22 -101.66
N MET A 274 72.72 7.54 -100.46
CA MET A 274 73.96 8.30 -100.27
C MET A 274 75.18 7.67 -100.98
N THR A 275 75.26 6.34 -101.00
CA THR A 275 76.34 5.61 -101.69
C THR A 275 76.16 5.59 -103.21
N GLN A 276 74.92 5.49 -103.71
CA GLN A 276 74.64 5.65 -105.15
C GLN A 276 74.93 7.07 -105.64
N GLU A 277 74.58 8.11 -104.87
CA GLU A 277 74.88 9.51 -105.19
C GLU A 277 76.39 9.83 -105.17
N ALA A 278 77.20 9.10 -104.41
CA ALA A 278 78.66 9.19 -104.49
C ALA A 278 79.17 8.64 -105.84
N ALA A 279 78.77 7.42 -106.22
CA ALA A 279 79.19 6.81 -107.48
C ALA A 279 78.78 7.62 -108.73
N ILE A 280 77.62 8.28 -108.70
CA ILE A 280 77.17 9.18 -109.78
C ILE A 280 78.11 10.38 -109.93
N ARG A 281 78.57 10.98 -108.82
CA ARG A 281 79.52 12.12 -108.84
C ARG A 281 80.87 11.73 -109.46
N ASP A 282 81.37 10.53 -109.17
CA ASP A 282 82.63 10.04 -109.74
C ASP A 282 82.52 9.83 -111.26
N LEU A 283 81.39 9.30 -111.74
CA LEU A 283 81.12 9.15 -113.18
C LEU A 283 81.00 10.51 -113.90
N ASP A 284 80.40 11.52 -113.27
CA ASP A 284 80.25 12.86 -113.85
C ASP A 284 81.58 13.63 -113.94
N ASN A 285 82.51 13.37 -113.00
CA ASN A 285 83.89 13.87 -113.06
C ASN A 285 84.65 13.27 -114.25
N GLU A 286 84.51 11.96 -114.48
CA GLU A 286 85.21 11.28 -115.58
C GLU A 286 84.63 11.66 -116.96
N ARG A 287 83.30 11.87 -117.05
CA ARG A 287 82.65 12.48 -118.23
C ARG A 287 83.25 13.85 -118.57
N SER A 288 83.55 14.66 -117.56
CA SER A 288 84.07 16.02 -117.74
C SER A 288 85.49 16.01 -118.32
N ARG A 289 86.37 15.11 -117.85
CA ARG A 289 87.71 14.90 -118.43
C ARG A 289 87.70 14.51 -119.90
N LEU A 290 86.76 13.65 -120.31
CA LEU A 290 86.62 13.23 -121.70
C LEU A 290 86.19 14.41 -122.58
N LYS A 291 85.35 15.32 -122.07
CA LYS A 291 84.88 16.52 -122.77
C LYS A 291 86.03 17.48 -123.10
N ASP A 292 86.93 17.74 -122.15
CA ASP A 292 88.12 18.60 -122.36
C ASP A 292 89.14 17.99 -123.36
N LYS A 293 89.05 16.69 -123.62
CA LYS A 293 89.89 16.02 -124.63
C LYS A 293 89.32 16.18 -126.04
N VAL A 294 87.99 16.32 -126.18
CA VAL A 294 87.33 16.58 -127.47
C VAL A 294 87.60 18.02 -127.93
N VAL A 295 87.46 19.02 -127.04
CA VAL A 295 87.65 20.44 -127.40
C VAL A 295 89.02 20.71 -128.04
N ARG A 296 90.11 20.13 -127.48
CA ARG A 296 91.47 20.26 -128.04
C ARG A 296 91.62 19.66 -129.44
N MET A 297 90.86 18.61 -129.76
CA MET A 297 90.85 18.00 -131.10
C MET A 297 90.07 18.86 -132.11
N GLU A 298 89.15 19.71 -131.65
CA GLU A 298 88.37 20.63 -132.49
C GLU A 298 89.18 21.89 -132.84
N GLU A 299 89.96 22.43 -131.89
CA GLU A 299 90.86 23.58 -132.10
C GLU A 299 91.95 23.29 -133.17
N GLU A 300 92.54 22.09 -133.16
CA GLU A 300 93.50 21.66 -134.20
C GLU A 300 92.86 21.55 -135.60
N ARG A 301 91.55 21.26 -135.68
CA ARG A 301 90.81 21.11 -136.94
C ARG A 301 90.55 22.46 -137.61
N GLU A 302 90.21 23.50 -136.84
CA GLU A 302 89.94 24.84 -137.37
C GLU A 302 91.20 25.54 -137.90
N ALA A 303 92.36 25.30 -137.28
CA ALA A 303 93.63 25.89 -137.72
C ALA A 303 94.00 25.48 -139.16
N LEU A 304 93.81 24.20 -139.51
CA LEU A 304 94.09 23.68 -140.85
C LEU A 304 93.09 24.14 -141.91
N GLN A 305 91.82 24.34 -141.53
CA GLN A 305 90.77 24.77 -142.45
C GLN A 305 90.96 26.21 -142.93
N ASN A 306 91.49 27.09 -142.07
CA ASN A 306 91.73 28.50 -142.40
C ASN A 306 92.92 28.72 -143.37
N GLN A 307 93.83 27.75 -143.51
CA GLN A 307 94.98 27.85 -144.42
C GLN A 307 94.61 27.57 -145.89
N GLY A 308 93.58 26.74 -146.13
CA GLY A 308 93.17 26.34 -147.49
C GLY A 308 92.36 27.40 -148.26
N HIS A 309 91.56 28.21 -147.56
CA HIS A 309 90.69 29.21 -148.22
C HIS A 309 91.44 30.44 -148.75
N ALA A 310 92.66 30.74 -148.28
CA ALA A 310 93.38 31.97 -148.61
C ALA A 310 94.09 31.97 -149.98
N LEU A 311 94.15 30.84 -150.70
CA LEU A 311 95.02 30.69 -151.87
C LEU A 311 94.35 30.93 -153.23
N ASP A 312 93.12 30.45 -153.48
CA ASP A 312 92.61 30.31 -154.86
C ASP A 312 91.47 31.26 -155.28
N ASP A 313 90.85 32.00 -154.35
CA ASP A 313 90.06 33.19 -154.71
C ASP A 313 90.92 34.26 -155.44
N ARG A 314 92.25 34.12 -155.34
CA ARG A 314 93.25 34.94 -156.04
C ARG A 314 93.38 34.61 -157.54
N GLN A 315 93.00 33.42 -158.00
CA GLN A 315 93.12 33.05 -159.42
C GLN A 315 91.90 33.46 -160.27
N LYS A 316 90.71 33.51 -159.69
CA LYS A 316 89.45 33.76 -160.44
C LYS A 316 89.32 35.16 -161.06
N GLN A 317 90.07 36.17 -160.57
CA GLN A 317 89.95 37.54 -161.08
C GLN A 317 90.78 37.85 -162.34
N GLN A 318 91.69 36.97 -162.79
CA GLN A 318 92.69 37.36 -163.80
C GLN A 318 92.44 36.85 -165.23
N ILE A 319 91.54 35.87 -165.44
CA ILE A 319 91.33 35.23 -166.77
C ILE A 319 90.09 35.77 -167.53
N LEU A 320 89.16 36.46 -166.85
CA LEU A 320 87.91 36.96 -167.48
C LEU A 320 88.08 38.21 -168.39
N SER A 321 89.26 38.82 -168.44
CA SER A 321 89.51 40.09 -169.15
C SER A 321 90.37 39.97 -170.43
N LEU A 322 91.01 38.83 -170.69
CA LEU A 322 91.83 38.62 -171.88
C LEU A 322 91.10 37.81 -172.96
N GLU A 323 91.00 38.40 -174.15
CA GLU A 323 90.61 37.76 -175.42
C GLU A 323 89.12 37.57 -175.76
N LYS A 324 88.29 38.52 -175.31
CA LYS A 324 87.05 38.94 -176.01
C LYS A 324 87.28 39.42 -177.46
N VAL A 325 88.51 39.33 -177.99
CA VAL A 325 89.01 39.85 -179.27
C VAL A 325 89.53 38.75 -180.21
N LYS A 326 89.68 37.49 -179.76
CA LYS A 326 89.91 36.34 -180.67
C LYS A 326 88.71 36.03 -181.58
N LYS A 327 87.59 36.73 -181.40
CA LYS A 327 86.35 36.64 -182.19
C LYS A 327 86.40 37.35 -183.56
N LYS A 328 87.57 37.51 -184.20
CA LYS A 328 87.66 38.23 -185.50
C LYS A 328 88.68 37.73 -186.53
N ILE A 329 89.55 36.79 -186.17
CA ILE A 329 90.56 36.14 -187.04
C ILE A 329 90.68 34.71 -186.47
N LEU A 330 90.41 33.60 -187.15
CA LEU A 330 90.48 33.32 -188.59
C LEU A 330 89.42 32.25 -188.98
N ASN A 331 88.58 32.53 -189.98
CA ASN A 331 88.06 31.48 -190.88
C ASN A 331 89.20 31.08 -191.84
N GLU A 332 89.12 29.92 -192.49
CA GLU A 332 90.12 29.43 -193.48
C GLU A 332 91.45 28.89 -192.91
N ALA A 333 91.37 27.81 -192.12
CA ALA A 333 92.36 26.72 -192.18
C ALA A 333 91.76 25.40 -191.66
N LEU A 334 91.76 24.35 -192.51
CA LEU A 334 91.80 22.90 -192.20
C LEU A 334 91.10 22.41 -190.92
N ARG A 335 90.07 21.54 -190.92
CA ARG A 335 89.43 20.68 -191.94
C ARG A 335 90.28 19.70 -192.75
N GLU A 336 91.53 19.41 -192.37
CA GLU A 336 92.26 18.28 -192.98
C GLU A 336 93.25 17.53 -192.07
N GLU A 337 93.05 17.58 -190.75
CA GLU A 337 93.54 16.56 -189.79
C GLU A 337 92.64 16.58 -188.54
N LYS A 338 91.53 15.84 -188.40
CA LYS A 338 90.96 14.71 -189.13
C LYS A 338 91.76 13.41 -189.02
N SER A 339 91.08 12.33 -188.60
CA SER A 339 91.48 10.93 -188.82
C SER A 339 92.61 10.34 -187.94
N SER A 340 92.46 10.35 -186.61
CA SER A 340 93.23 9.47 -185.71
C SER A 340 92.51 9.25 -184.36
N HIS A 341 92.04 8.03 -184.09
CA HIS A 341 91.55 7.55 -182.79
C HIS A 341 90.42 8.37 -182.14
N GLU A 342 89.44 8.85 -182.91
CA GLU A 342 88.18 8.11 -183.00
C GLU A 342 88.36 6.66 -183.49
N LYS A 343 87.54 5.77 -182.92
CA LYS A 343 87.43 4.33 -183.19
C LYS A 343 88.57 3.48 -182.62
N ASP A 344 88.11 2.30 -182.24
CA ASP A 344 88.85 1.09 -181.95
C ASP A 344 89.57 0.97 -180.60
N MET A 345 89.47 -0.17 -179.91
CA MET A 345 88.56 -1.32 -180.08
C MET A 345 88.40 -1.89 -178.65
N SER A 346 87.18 -2.13 -178.18
CA SER A 346 86.36 -3.31 -178.51
C SER A 346 86.92 -4.59 -177.92
N SER A 347 85.99 -5.42 -177.45
CA SER A 347 86.21 -6.80 -177.04
C SER A 347 86.98 -7.00 -175.73
N ILE A 348 86.63 -8.09 -175.05
CA ILE A 348 87.34 -8.66 -173.89
C ILE A 348 87.18 -7.85 -172.58
N ARG A 349 86.33 -8.24 -171.62
CA ARG A 349 85.47 -9.43 -171.48
C ARG A 349 84.32 -9.04 -170.53
N GLY A 350 83.07 -8.89 -170.96
CA GLY A 350 82.12 -10.00 -171.06
C GLY A 350 82.51 -11.15 -172.00
N ARG A 351 82.13 -12.37 -171.58
CA ARG A 351 82.52 -13.74 -172.03
C ARG A 351 83.45 -14.47 -171.04
N TYR A 352 82.84 -14.81 -169.89
CA TYR A 352 83.11 -15.85 -168.88
C TYR A 352 82.17 -15.52 -167.69
N GLU A 353 80.84 -15.53 -167.80
CA GLU A 353 79.95 -16.46 -168.52
C GLU A 353 80.10 -17.90 -168.02
N GLU A 354 78.96 -18.58 -167.92
CA GLU A 354 78.85 -19.96 -167.44
C GLU A 354 79.71 -20.92 -168.29
N GLU A 355 80.07 -22.06 -167.69
CA GLU A 355 80.84 -23.15 -168.28
C GLU A 355 82.37 -22.96 -168.30
N ALA A 356 82.85 -22.49 -167.16
CA ALA A 356 84.14 -22.87 -166.59
C ALA A 356 84.05 -22.91 -165.03
N SER A 357 83.12 -23.62 -164.37
CA SER A 357 82.29 -24.77 -164.78
C SER A 357 82.92 -25.69 -165.81
N GLN A 358 84.12 -26.15 -165.47
CA GLN A 358 84.41 -27.56 -165.59
C GLN A 358 85.28 -27.95 -164.41
N MET A 359 85.24 -29.26 -164.12
CA MET A 359 86.32 -30.03 -163.52
C MET A 359 87.58 -29.22 -163.19
N LYS A 360 87.91 -29.11 -161.91
CA LYS A 360 88.88 -30.00 -161.27
C LYS A 360 89.04 -29.59 -159.80
N GLU A 361 89.12 -30.50 -158.84
CA GLU A 361 88.95 -31.95 -158.87
C GLU A 361 88.33 -32.29 -157.50
N SER A 362 87.10 -32.77 -157.45
CA SER A 362 86.75 -34.19 -157.57
C SER A 362 86.92 -34.98 -156.25
N GLN A 363 86.19 -36.09 -156.15
CA GLN A 363 86.72 -37.37 -155.66
C GLN A 363 87.47 -37.42 -154.30
N ALA A 364 86.96 -36.71 -153.29
CA ALA A 364 86.82 -37.30 -151.96
C ALA A 364 85.44 -36.89 -151.40
N ARG A 365 84.35 -37.49 -151.91
CA ARG A 365 83.75 -38.76 -151.42
C ARG A 365 83.41 -38.68 -149.93
N ALA A 366 82.19 -38.94 -149.49
CA ALA A 366 80.97 -39.42 -150.13
C ALA A 366 79.80 -38.95 -149.21
N LEU A 367 78.63 -38.55 -149.71
CA LEU A 367 77.53 -39.47 -150.10
C LEU A 367 77.28 -40.55 -149.03
N GLU A 368 76.03 -40.79 -148.61
CA GLU A 368 74.89 -40.87 -149.52
C GLU A 368 73.54 -40.55 -148.85
N ASP A 369 72.65 -39.89 -149.58
CA ASP A 369 71.21 -39.83 -149.29
C ASP A 369 70.55 -41.21 -149.55
N VAL A 370 70.90 -42.24 -148.77
CA VAL A 370 70.18 -43.51 -148.74
C VAL A 370 69.93 -43.99 -147.31
N ALA A 371 68.73 -43.64 -146.84
CA ALA A 371 67.78 -44.49 -146.13
C ALA A 371 68.20 -45.21 -144.81
N LYS A 372 67.36 -44.96 -143.79
CA LYS A 372 66.90 -45.96 -142.80
C LYS A 372 67.99 -46.69 -141.99
N LYS A 373 68.65 -45.98 -141.06
CA LYS A 373 68.93 -46.44 -139.68
C LYS A 373 69.58 -45.33 -138.84
N HIS A 374 69.40 -45.40 -137.51
CA HIS A 374 69.96 -44.52 -136.46
C HIS A 374 69.52 -43.04 -136.45
N ARG A 375 68.49 -42.76 -135.62
CA ARG A 375 68.74 -42.08 -134.32
C ARG A 375 67.65 -42.38 -133.29
N VAL A 376 67.55 -43.67 -132.92
CA VAL A 376 67.16 -44.06 -131.56
C VAL A 376 68.48 -44.34 -130.84
N THR A 377 68.93 -43.42 -130.00
CA THR A 377 69.95 -43.60 -128.95
C THR A 377 70.17 -42.28 -128.22
N LEU A 378 70.23 -42.35 -126.88
CA LEU A 378 70.54 -41.29 -125.92
C LEU A 378 69.52 -40.12 -125.87
N GLU A 379 68.66 -39.96 -124.85
CA GLU A 379 68.82 -40.18 -123.39
C GLU A 379 69.83 -39.16 -122.78
N ASN A 380 69.67 -38.62 -121.56
CA ASN A 380 69.23 -39.31 -120.34
C ASN A 380 68.74 -38.36 -119.21
N ALA A 381 68.07 -38.96 -118.20
CA ALA A 381 67.88 -38.50 -116.80
C ALA A 381 67.00 -37.23 -116.52
N LEU A 382 66.01 -37.20 -115.61
CA LEU A 382 65.26 -38.17 -114.76
C LEU A 382 63.76 -37.80 -114.81
N SER A 383 62.71 -38.60 -114.51
CA SER A 383 62.48 -39.91 -113.85
C SER A 383 61.91 -39.88 -112.40
N ASN A 384 61.11 -40.91 -112.10
CA ASN A 384 60.53 -41.39 -110.82
C ASN A 384 59.38 -40.54 -110.21
N ALA A 385 58.13 -40.63 -110.69
CA ALA A 385 57.12 -41.73 -110.57
C ALA A 385 56.56 -41.89 -109.13
N GLU A 386 55.24 -41.75 -108.85
CA GLU A 386 54.07 -42.57 -109.27
C GLU A 386 54.14 -44.06 -108.83
N LYS A 387 53.09 -44.72 -108.32
CA LYS A 387 51.75 -44.33 -107.81
C LYS A 387 51.08 -45.56 -107.14
N ASP A 388 50.16 -45.32 -106.21
CA ASP A 388 48.89 -46.05 -105.99
C ASP A 388 48.78 -47.62 -105.99
N LYS A 389 48.28 -48.11 -104.84
CA LYS A 389 46.93 -48.75 -104.71
C LYS A 389 46.69 -50.26 -105.00
N ASN A 390 46.28 -50.92 -103.92
CA ASN A 390 45.27 -52.00 -103.79
C ASN A 390 45.62 -53.51 -103.84
N ARG A 391 45.25 -54.13 -102.69
CA ARG A 391 44.53 -55.41 -102.50
C ARG A 391 45.28 -56.74 -102.55
N LEU A 392 44.65 -57.66 -101.81
CA LEU A 392 45.13 -58.92 -101.24
C LEU A 392 45.16 -60.10 -102.23
N LEU A 393 46.01 -61.07 -101.86
CA LEU A 393 45.92 -62.52 -102.13
C LEU A 393 46.35 -63.05 -103.53
N ALA A 394 47.61 -63.50 -103.58
CA ALA A 394 47.98 -64.92 -103.37
C ALA A 394 48.69 -65.67 -104.54
N VAL A 395 49.73 -66.43 -104.13
CA VAL A 395 50.35 -67.60 -104.79
C VAL A 395 51.37 -67.36 -105.93
N SER A 396 52.64 -67.36 -105.52
CA SER A 396 53.70 -68.34 -105.89
C SER A 396 54.13 -68.44 -107.37
N THR A 397 55.37 -68.11 -107.76
CA THR A 397 56.62 -68.86 -107.42
C THR A 397 57.85 -68.21 -108.08
N ARG A 398 59.07 -68.67 -107.71
CA ARG A 398 60.34 -68.63 -108.47
C ARG A 398 60.94 -67.24 -108.72
N THR A 399 61.86 -66.75 -107.89
CA THR A 399 63.22 -67.23 -107.49
C THR A 399 64.32 -67.05 -108.54
N ASP A 400 65.40 -66.44 -108.05
CA ASP A 400 66.83 -66.66 -108.37
C ASP A 400 67.54 -65.90 -109.49
N VAL A 401 68.86 -65.80 -109.22
CA VAL A 401 69.98 -65.38 -110.08
C VAL A 401 70.07 -63.85 -110.23
N MET A 402 70.99 -63.15 -109.52
CA MET A 402 72.47 -63.15 -109.67
C MET A 402 72.88 -62.63 -111.08
N LEU A 403 74.06 -62.03 -111.32
CA LEU A 403 75.30 -61.86 -110.56
C LEU A 403 76.09 -60.67 -111.15
N CYS A 404 77.35 -60.51 -110.68
CA CYS A 404 78.58 -60.16 -111.41
C CYS A 404 79.19 -58.77 -111.08
N GLU A 405 80.52 -58.59 -110.91
CA GLU A 405 81.68 -59.49 -110.68
C GLU A 405 82.96 -58.59 -110.47
N VAL A 406 84.21 -59.01 -110.18
CA VAL A 406 84.89 -60.31 -109.91
C VAL A 406 86.20 -60.09 -109.08
N GLN A 407 86.75 -61.18 -108.53
CA GLN A 407 88.18 -61.52 -108.24
C GLN A 407 88.67 -61.45 -106.78
N GLN A 408 89.60 -62.31 -106.34
CA GLN A 408 89.89 -63.74 -106.65
C GLN A 408 90.89 -64.28 -105.60
N GLY A 409 90.85 -65.56 -105.22
CA GLY A 409 91.88 -66.13 -104.34
C GLY A 409 91.58 -67.50 -103.73
N GLU A 410 91.64 -68.54 -104.58
CA GLU A 410 91.91 -69.99 -104.35
C GLU A 410 91.78 -70.69 -102.97
N GLN A 411 91.10 -71.85 -103.02
CA GLN A 411 91.31 -73.15 -102.33
C GLN A 411 91.86 -73.19 -100.88
N ASP A 412 91.00 -73.57 -99.91
CA ASP A 412 91.03 -74.86 -99.18
C ASP A 412 90.02 -74.92 -98.01
N ILE A 413 89.96 -76.06 -97.30
CA ILE A 413 89.29 -76.29 -95.99
C ILE A 413 87.77 -76.56 -96.03
N GLY A 414 87.41 -77.82 -96.27
CA GLY A 414 86.10 -78.39 -95.94
C GLY A 414 86.20 -79.37 -94.75
N THR A 415 86.05 -78.90 -93.51
CA THR A 415 85.96 -79.79 -92.32
C THR A 415 85.32 -79.16 -91.06
N ALA A 416 84.61 -78.03 -91.19
CA ALA A 416 84.10 -77.25 -90.05
C ALA A 416 82.57 -77.23 -89.87
N GLU A 417 81.79 -77.75 -90.81
CA GLU A 417 80.32 -77.59 -90.80
C GLU A 417 79.59 -78.46 -89.75
N GLY A 418 80.22 -79.52 -89.25
CA GLY A 418 79.59 -80.46 -88.32
C GLY A 418 79.39 -79.96 -86.88
N GLN A 419 80.09 -78.91 -86.46
CA GLN A 419 80.07 -78.43 -85.06
C GLN A 419 79.01 -77.34 -84.78
N ILE A 420 78.39 -76.78 -85.81
CA ILE A 420 77.44 -75.67 -85.66
C ILE A 420 76.02 -76.15 -85.28
N SER A 421 75.62 -77.35 -85.73
CA SER A 421 74.26 -77.87 -85.50
C SER A 421 73.98 -78.27 -84.05
N THR A 422 74.97 -78.84 -83.35
CA THR A 422 74.81 -79.30 -81.95
C THR A 422 74.68 -78.16 -80.95
N LEU A 423 75.18 -76.96 -81.27
CA LEU A 423 75.04 -75.78 -80.42
C LEU A 423 73.65 -75.14 -80.47
N LYS A 424 72.89 -75.33 -81.57
CA LYS A 424 71.53 -74.77 -81.70
C LYS A 424 70.50 -75.53 -80.85
N GLU A 425 70.50 -76.86 -80.85
CA GLU A 425 69.55 -77.65 -80.05
C GLU A 425 69.70 -77.44 -78.54
N ALA A 426 70.90 -77.06 -78.07
CA ALA A 426 71.14 -76.70 -76.67
C ALA A 426 70.55 -75.33 -76.30
N GLN A 427 70.45 -74.40 -77.27
CA GLN A 427 69.92 -73.06 -77.06
C GLN A 427 68.40 -73.06 -76.85
N ASP A 428 67.66 -73.86 -77.63
CA ASP A 428 66.19 -73.87 -77.60
C ASP A 428 65.63 -74.47 -76.29
N LYS A 429 66.25 -75.53 -75.76
CA LYS A 429 65.83 -76.16 -74.49
C LYS A 429 65.98 -75.24 -73.28
N LEU A 430 67.03 -74.41 -73.27
CA LEU A 430 67.24 -73.41 -72.21
C LEU A 430 66.21 -72.27 -72.27
N LEU A 431 65.63 -71.97 -73.44
CA LEU A 431 64.54 -71.00 -73.56
C LEU A 431 63.22 -71.54 -72.99
N GLU A 432 62.87 -72.81 -73.25
CA GLU A 432 61.66 -73.43 -72.69
C GLU A 432 61.72 -73.50 -71.15
N GLU A 433 62.85 -73.88 -70.57
CA GLU A 433 63.03 -73.90 -69.11
C GLU A 433 62.96 -72.49 -68.50
N LEU A 434 63.48 -71.48 -69.19
CA LEU A 434 63.41 -70.08 -68.77
C LEU A 434 61.96 -69.55 -68.78
N ASP A 435 61.14 -69.92 -69.76
CA ASP A 435 59.75 -69.51 -69.81
C ASP A 435 58.85 -70.30 -68.83
N ALA A 436 59.14 -71.59 -68.60
CA ALA A 436 58.48 -72.39 -67.56
C ALA A 436 58.82 -71.93 -66.13
N THR A 437 59.99 -71.34 -65.90
CA THR A 437 60.33 -70.71 -64.61
C THR A 437 59.71 -69.33 -64.47
N ARG A 438 59.66 -68.52 -65.54
CA ARG A 438 58.90 -67.26 -65.58
C ARG A 438 57.39 -67.46 -65.33
N ALA A 439 56.78 -68.51 -65.86
CA ALA A 439 55.38 -68.84 -65.62
C ALA A 439 55.11 -69.11 -64.13
N ARG A 440 55.88 -70.02 -63.51
CA ARG A 440 55.80 -70.33 -62.07
C ARG A 440 56.09 -69.12 -61.17
N LEU A 441 56.96 -68.20 -61.60
CA LEU A 441 57.19 -66.94 -60.89
C LEU A 441 55.98 -65.99 -60.94
N ARG A 442 55.24 -65.93 -62.06
CA ARG A 442 53.99 -65.16 -62.14
C ARG A 442 52.89 -65.78 -61.29
N GLU A 443 52.77 -67.11 -61.27
CA GLU A 443 51.78 -67.82 -60.44
C GLU A 443 52.04 -67.60 -58.94
N THR A 444 53.29 -67.72 -58.49
CA THR A 444 53.65 -67.43 -57.09
C THR A 444 53.49 -65.96 -56.73
N SER A 445 53.79 -65.03 -57.65
CA SER A 445 53.52 -63.59 -57.50
C SER A 445 52.01 -63.29 -57.37
N ASN A 446 51.17 -63.94 -58.18
CA ASN A 446 49.71 -63.78 -58.11
C ASN A 446 49.15 -64.35 -56.80
N LEU A 447 49.62 -65.51 -56.36
CA LEU A 447 49.21 -66.12 -55.09
C LEU A 447 49.63 -65.26 -53.89
N LEU A 448 50.85 -64.68 -53.93
CA LEU A 448 51.33 -63.75 -52.92
C LEU A 448 50.49 -62.46 -52.87
N THR A 449 50.07 -61.95 -54.04
CA THR A 449 49.17 -60.79 -54.14
C THR A 449 47.77 -61.10 -53.57
N ALA A 450 47.24 -62.30 -53.83
CA ALA A 450 45.96 -62.74 -53.26
C ALA A 450 46.03 -62.87 -51.73
N LEU A 451 47.07 -63.52 -51.20
CA LEU A 451 47.31 -63.65 -49.76
C LEU A 451 47.56 -62.30 -49.07
N GLN A 452 48.18 -61.33 -49.76
CA GLN A 452 48.26 -59.95 -49.27
C GLN A 452 46.88 -59.28 -49.18
N GLY A 453 46.00 -59.48 -50.18
CA GLY A 453 44.62 -58.99 -50.15
C GLY A 453 43.78 -59.63 -49.04
N GLU A 454 43.92 -60.94 -48.81
CA GLU A 454 43.28 -61.65 -47.69
C GLU A 454 43.79 -61.15 -46.33
N LEU A 455 45.10 -60.94 -46.19
CA LEU A 455 45.69 -60.35 -44.98
C LEU A 455 45.19 -58.93 -44.71
N GLU A 456 45.05 -58.09 -45.74
CA GLU A 456 44.50 -56.75 -45.58
C GLU A 456 43.00 -56.76 -45.24
N THR A 457 42.21 -57.65 -45.85
CA THR A 457 40.77 -57.76 -45.52
C THR A 457 40.56 -58.27 -44.11
N GLN A 458 41.36 -59.23 -43.63
CA GLN A 458 41.35 -59.65 -42.22
C GLN A 458 41.78 -58.51 -41.28
N LYS A 459 42.82 -57.73 -41.62
CA LYS A 459 43.19 -56.54 -40.83
C LYS A 459 42.04 -55.53 -40.73
N ARG A 460 41.42 -55.15 -41.85
CA ARG A 460 40.24 -54.25 -41.87
C ARG A 460 39.07 -54.80 -41.06
N GLN A 461 38.81 -56.12 -41.11
CA GLN A 461 37.77 -56.77 -40.31
C GLN A 461 38.09 -56.76 -38.80
N HIS A 462 39.35 -56.97 -38.42
CA HIS A 462 39.78 -56.88 -37.03
C HIS A 462 39.73 -55.44 -36.50
N GLU A 463 40.18 -54.46 -37.29
CA GLU A 463 40.09 -53.04 -36.97
C GLU A 463 38.64 -52.60 -36.79
N ALA A 464 37.73 -52.97 -37.70
CA ALA A 464 36.30 -52.68 -37.58
C ALA A 464 35.70 -53.29 -36.30
N LYS A 465 35.97 -54.56 -36.00
CA LYS A 465 35.51 -55.21 -34.76
C LYS A 465 36.04 -54.51 -33.50
N LEU A 466 37.29 -54.06 -33.54
CA LEU A 466 37.96 -53.39 -32.42
C LEU A 466 37.47 -51.94 -32.22
N ILE A 467 36.94 -51.30 -33.27
CA ILE A 467 36.19 -50.04 -33.16
C ILE A 467 34.82 -50.32 -32.51
N THR A 468 34.05 -51.29 -33.04
CA THR A 468 32.70 -51.57 -32.50
C THR A 468 32.71 -51.99 -31.03
N THR A 469 33.68 -52.81 -30.59
CA THR A 469 33.76 -53.17 -29.16
C THR A 469 34.14 -51.99 -28.27
N LYS A 470 35.02 -51.10 -28.73
CA LYS A 470 35.34 -49.85 -28.02
C LYS A 470 34.16 -48.89 -27.95
N GLU A 471 33.34 -48.80 -29.00
CA GLU A 471 32.12 -48.01 -29.01
C GLU A 471 31.08 -48.58 -28.04
N GLU A 472 30.89 -49.90 -28.00
CA GLU A 472 30.03 -50.57 -27.02
C GLU A 472 30.51 -50.38 -25.57
N GLU A 473 31.81 -50.49 -25.30
CA GLU A 473 32.37 -50.25 -23.97
C GLU A 473 32.23 -48.78 -23.56
N LYS A 474 32.48 -47.84 -24.49
CA LYS A 474 32.24 -46.42 -24.27
C LYS A 474 30.77 -46.16 -23.91
N LEU A 475 29.81 -46.69 -24.68
CA LEU A 475 28.38 -46.54 -24.39
C LEU A 475 27.98 -47.13 -23.04
N LYS A 476 28.60 -48.25 -22.61
CA LYS A 476 28.40 -48.82 -21.27
C LYS A 476 28.95 -47.90 -20.17
N MET A 477 30.14 -47.32 -20.36
CA MET A 477 30.74 -46.35 -19.44
C MET A 477 29.94 -45.06 -19.34
N ASP A 478 29.55 -44.47 -20.48
CA ASP A 478 28.73 -43.26 -20.56
C ASP A 478 27.37 -43.48 -19.87
N LYS A 479 26.76 -44.67 -20.04
CA LYS A 479 25.53 -45.05 -19.35
C LYS A 479 25.72 -45.18 -17.83
N MET A 480 26.79 -45.84 -17.38
CA MET A 480 27.09 -45.96 -15.94
C MET A 480 27.39 -44.61 -15.30
N ALA A 481 28.09 -43.71 -16.00
CA ALA A 481 28.32 -42.34 -15.56
C ALA A 481 26.99 -41.59 -15.38
N LEU A 482 26.11 -41.64 -16.38
CA LEU A 482 24.78 -41.01 -16.31
C LEU A 482 23.91 -41.59 -15.17
N GLU A 483 23.92 -42.93 -14.99
CA GLU A 483 23.20 -43.56 -13.88
C GLU A 483 23.73 -43.15 -12.50
N LEU A 484 25.03 -42.87 -12.37
CA LEU A 484 25.62 -42.33 -11.13
C LEU A 484 25.25 -40.85 -10.96
N GLU A 485 25.37 -40.01 -11.99
CA GLU A 485 24.98 -38.60 -11.94
C GLU A 485 23.50 -38.43 -11.57
N LEU A 486 22.60 -39.24 -12.14
CA LEU A 486 21.18 -39.25 -11.79
C LEU A 486 20.93 -39.65 -10.32
N LYS A 487 21.68 -40.63 -9.79
CA LYS A 487 21.59 -41.01 -8.37
C LYS A 487 22.10 -39.90 -7.46
N TRP A 488 23.26 -39.32 -7.76
CA TRP A 488 23.85 -38.23 -6.98
C TRP A 488 22.98 -36.97 -6.99
N THR A 489 22.46 -36.58 -8.16
CA THR A 489 21.55 -35.42 -8.27
C THR A 489 20.23 -35.64 -7.54
N GLU A 490 19.64 -36.84 -7.61
CA GLU A 490 18.42 -37.17 -6.86
C GLU A 490 18.67 -37.21 -5.34
N THR A 491 19.77 -37.79 -4.87
CA THR A 491 20.14 -37.76 -3.45
C THR A 491 20.35 -36.33 -2.96
N LEU A 492 21.11 -35.50 -3.70
CA LEU A 492 21.32 -34.10 -3.36
C LEU A 492 20.01 -33.31 -3.34
N ARG A 493 19.10 -33.58 -4.29
CA ARG A 493 17.75 -32.98 -4.35
C ARG A 493 16.90 -33.39 -3.15
N GLN A 494 16.99 -34.63 -2.68
CA GLN A 494 16.28 -35.11 -1.49
C GLN A 494 16.82 -34.47 -0.21
N GLU A 495 18.14 -34.39 -0.01
CA GLU A 495 18.72 -33.70 1.16
C GLU A 495 18.41 -32.19 1.14
N CYS A 496 18.51 -31.54 -0.03
CA CYS A 496 18.07 -30.14 -0.20
C CYS A 496 16.56 -29.94 0.04
N LYS A 497 15.75 -30.99 -0.12
CA LYS A 497 14.32 -30.96 0.20
C LYS A 497 14.11 -31.06 1.72
N LYS A 498 14.76 -32.03 2.39
CA LYS A 498 14.70 -32.21 3.84
C LYS A 498 15.13 -30.96 4.59
N LEU A 499 16.30 -30.39 4.26
CA LEU A 499 16.81 -29.17 4.91
C LEU A 499 15.87 -27.96 4.75
N ARG A 500 15.04 -27.91 3.68
CA ARG A 500 14.00 -26.88 3.50
C ARG A 500 12.70 -27.21 4.22
N GLU A 501 12.48 -28.46 4.57
CA GLU A 501 11.35 -28.91 5.39
C GLU A 501 11.68 -28.65 6.87
N GLU A 502 12.83 -29.11 7.35
CA GLU A 502 13.39 -28.81 8.69
C GLU A 502 13.44 -27.29 8.96
N LEU A 503 14.07 -26.49 8.09
CA LEU A 503 14.13 -25.03 8.28
C LEU A 503 12.75 -24.34 8.28
N ARG A 504 11.72 -24.93 7.67
CA ARG A 504 10.34 -24.40 7.76
C ARG A 504 9.65 -24.83 9.04
N GLU A 505 9.92 -26.04 9.51
CA GLU A 505 9.39 -26.54 10.79
C GLU A 505 9.99 -25.71 11.94
N ASP A 506 11.30 -25.50 11.97
CA ASP A 506 11.98 -24.60 12.91
C ASP A 506 11.36 -23.18 12.90
N HIS A 507 11.17 -22.59 11.71
CA HIS A 507 10.57 -21.26 11.59
C HIS A 507 9.10 -21.18 12.01
N GLU A 508 8.31 -22.22 11.81
CA GLU A 508 6.92 -22.28 12.28
C GLU A 508 6.85 -22.57 13.79
N GLU A 509 7.79 -23.33 14.36
CA GLU A 509 7.90 -23.57 15.81
C GLU A 509 8.37 -22.32 16.58
N ASP A 510 9.37 -21.59 16.07
CA ASP A 510 9.80 -20.28 16.58
C ASP A 510 8.64 -19.28 16.56
N LYS A 511 7.92 -19.23 15.43
CA LYS A 511 6.75 -18.35 15.23
C LYS A 511 5.59 -18.74 16.15
N ALA A 512 5.31 -20.04 16.32
CA ALA A 512 4.30 -20.51 17.27
C ALA A 512 4.69 -20.16 18.72
N SER A 513 5.96 -20.33 19.09
CA SER A 513 6.50 -19.98 20.40
C SER A 513 6.41 -18.48 20.69
N ALA A 514 6.77 -17.63 19.71
CA ALA A 514 6.65 -16.18 19.81
C ALA A 514 5.18 -15.73 19.94
N LEU A 515 4.26 -16.34 19.19
CA LEU A 515 2.83 -16.07 19.30
C LEU A 515 2.25 -16.54 20.65
N ALA A 516 2.69 -17.68 21.18
CA ALA A 516 2.30 -18.16 22.51
C ALA A 516 2.77 -17.22 23.62
N GLN A 517 4.04 -16.79 23.59
CA GLN A 517 4.59 -15.81 24.54
C GLN A 517 3.89 -14.45 24.46
N LEU A 518 3.60 -13.95 23.25
CA LEU A 518 2.84 -12.71 23.07
C LEU A 518 1.42 -12.81 23.64
N THR A 519 0.76 -13.95 23.42
CA THR A 519 -0.59 -14.23 23.95
C THR A 519 -0.55 -14.26 25.48
N GLN A 520 0.39 -14.99 26.08
CA GLN A 520 0.57 -15.06 27.54
C GLN A 520 0.86 -13.67 28.15
N SER A 521 1.73 -12.87 27.51
CA SER A 521 2.00 -11.48 27.94
C SER A 521 0.74 -10.62 27.91
N LYS A 522 -0.09 -10.75 26.86
CA LYS A 522 -1.35 -10.01 26.75
C LYS A 522 -2.39 -10.46 27.76
N GLU A 523 -2.51 -11.76 28.03
CA GLU A 523 -3.38 -12.28 29.09
C GLU A 523 -2.94 -11.77 30.48
N GLN A 524 -1.63 -11.76 30.77
CA GLN A 524 -1.12 -11.23 32.03
C GLN A 524 -1.33 -9.71 32.16
N GLU A 525 -1.10 -8.92 31.12
CA GLU A 525 -1.41 -7.49 31.09
C GLU A 525 -2.90 -7.24 31.36
N MET A 526 -3.79 -8.00 30.71
CA MET A 526 -5.24 -7.87 30.89
C MET A 526 -5.70 -8.34 32.28
N SER A 527 -5.07 -9.37 32.86
CA SER A 527 -5.34 -9.81 34.24
C SER A 527 -4.92 -8.72 35.24
N ASN A 528 -3.70 -8.21 35.12
CA ASN A 528 -3.17 -7.14 35.97
C ASN A 528 -4.06 -5.88 35.90
N ALA A 529 -4.51 -5.50 34.69
CA ALA A 529 -5.42 -4.39 34.50
C ALA A 529 -6.80 -4.64 35.14
N ARG A 530 -7.38 -5.85 34.96
CA ARG A 530 -8.64 -6.25 35.60
C ARG A 530 -8.55 -6.20 37.12
N GLU A 531 -7.51 -6.78 37.71
CA GLU A 531 -7.29 -6.71 39.17
C GLU A 531 -7.09 -5.29 39.67
N SER A 532 -6.36 -4.44 38.94
CA SER A 532 -6.16 -3.03 39.30
C SER A 532 -7.49 -2.26 39.32
N TRP A 533 -8.33 -2.44 38.29
CA TRP A 533 -9.67 -1.87 38.25
C TRP A 533 -10.59 -2.46 39.31
N GLN A 534 -10.48 -3.76 39.60
CA GLN A 534 -11.29 -4.42 40.62
C GLN A 534 -10.96 -3.90 42.02
N ARG A 535 -9.67 -3.78 42.39
CA ARG A 535 -9.24 -3.09 43.61
C ARG A 535 -9.78 -1.66 43.66
N LYS A 536 -9.79 -0.96 42.52
CA LYS A 536 -10.32 0.41 42.48
C LYS A 536 -11.83 0.50 42.69
N VAL A 537 -12.58 -0.51 42.26
CA VAL A 537 -14.02 -0.65 42.55
C VAL A 537 -14.23 -1.00 44.03
N GLU A 538 -13.41 -1.88 44.60
CA GLU A 538 -13.43 -2.23 46.02
C GLU A 538 -13.16 -1.00 46.91
N ASP A 539 -12.11 -0.20 46.63
CA ASP A 539 -11.83 1.09 47.29
C ASP A 539 -13.04 2.05 47.29
N LEU A 540 -13.74 2.14 46.15
CA LEU A 540 -14.86 3.05 45.95
C LEU A 540 -16.11 2.54 46.68
N LEU A 541 -16.34 1.22 46.71
CA LEU A 541 -17.41 0.61 47.49
C LEU A 541 -17.18 0.80 49.01
N GLU A 542 -15.94 0.69 49.48
CA GLU A 542 -15.59 0.96 50.88
C GLU A 542 -15.79 2.45 51.24
N GLN A 543 -15.37 3.37 50.38
CA GLN A 543 -15.66 4.81 50.55
C GLN A 543 -17.16 5.12 50.57
N ILE A 544 -17.96 4.50 49.69
CA ILE A 544 -19.42 4.64 49.69
C ILE A 544 -20.02 4.07 50.99
N SER A 545 -19.48 2.96 51.51
CA SER A 545 -19.91 2.37 52.79
C SER A 545 -19.63 3.31 53.96
N LEU A 546 -18.42 3.87 54.04
CA LEU A 546 -18.02 4.83 55.07
C LEU A 546 -18.87 6.13 55.01
N LEU A 547 -19.16 6.64 53.81
CA LEU A 547 -20.04 7.80 53.61
C LEU A 547 -21.48 7.50 54.05
N LYS A 548 -22.02 6.32 53.74
CA LYS A 548 -23.35 5.89 54.22
C LYS A 548 -23.39 5.83 55.74
N GLN A 549 -22.39 5.19 56.37
CA GLN A 549 -22.31 5.09 57.84
C GLN A 549 -22.20 6.47 58.50
N SER A 550 -21.44 7.40 57.91
CA SER A 550 -21.33 8.78 58.38
C SER A 550 -22.66 9.54 58.28
N LEU A 551 -23.39 9.40 57.16
CA LEU A 551 -24.70 10.01 56.97
C LEU A 551 -25.76 9.41 57.91
N GLU A 552 -25.74 8.10 58.15
CA GLU A 552 -26.65 7.41 59.07
C GLU A 552 -26.37 7.80 60.53
N MET A 553 -25.10 8.00 60.90
CA MET A 553 -24.71 8.58 62.19
C MET A 553 -25.18 10.03 62.32
N GLN A 554 -25.05 10.88 61.30
CA GLN A 554 -25.57 12.24 61.33
C GLN A 554 -27.11 12.28 61.40
N LEU A 555 -27.79 11.38 60.67
CA LEU A 555 -29.25 11.27 60.70
C LEU A 555 -29.73 10.91 62.11
N SER A 556 -29.16 9.86 62.72
CA SER A 556 -29.51 9.43 64.07
C SER A 556 -29.17 10.47 65.14
N GLN A 557 -28.06 11.21 65.02
CA GLN A 557 -27.77 12.38 65.86
C GLN A 557 -28.84 13.46 65.72
N SER A 558 -29.22 13.84 64.50
CA SER A 558 -30.26 14.85 64.25
C SER A 558 -31.64 14.41 64.77
N GLN A 559 -31.97 13.13 64.64
CA GLN A 559 -33.21 12.54 65.14
C GLN A 559 -33.25 12.51 66.68
N SER A 560 -32.13 12.21 67.34
CA SER A 560 -32.00 12.28 68.80
C SER A 560 -32.16 13.72 69.30
N SER A 561 -31.53 14.70 68.65
CA SER A 561 -31.72 16.12 68.97
C SER A 561 -33.16 16.58 68.79
N LEU A 562 -33.84 16.13 67.72
CA LEU A 562 -35.25 16.42 67.50
C LEU A 562 -36.15 15.79 68.57
N GLN A 563 -35.90 14.55 68.98
CA GLN A 563 -36.63 13.88 70.06
C GLN A 563 -36.45 14.59 71.41
N GLN A 564 -35.22 15.06 71.72
CA GLN A 564 -34.96 15.85 72.92
C GLN A 564 -35.75 17.17 72.92
N LEU A 565 -35.76 17.89 71.79
CA LEU A 565 -36.50 19.14 71.65
C LEU A 565 -38.02 18.93 71.71
N GLN A 566 -38.54 17.87 71.08
CA GLN A 566 -39.94 17.47 71.19
C GLN A 566 -40.32 17.14 72.64
N HIS A 567 -39.44 16.48 73.39
CA HIS A 567 -39.67 16.20 74.81
C HIS A 567 -39.68 17.49 75.64
N GLN A 568 -38.74 18.41 75.42
CA GLN A 568 -38.74 19.72 76.08
C GLN A 568 -40.03 20.50 75.82
N PHE A 569 -40.49 20.59 74.56
CA PHE A 569 -41.78 21.22 74.25
C PHE A 569 -42.98 20.50 74.90
N SER A 570 -42.94 19.17 75.05
CA SER A 570 -43.99 18.44 75.77
C SER A 570 -44.02 18.80 77.26
N GLN A 571 -42.84 18.92 77.89
CA GLN A 571 -42.71 19.33 79.29
C GLN A 571 -43.16 20.77 79.51
N GLU A 572 -42.78 21.71 78.63
CA GLU A 572 -43.23 23.10 78.71
C GLU A 572 -44.75 23.23 78.56
N ARG A 573 -45.34 22.49 77.60
CA ARG A 573 -46.81 22.45 77.43
C ARG A 573 -47.52 21.90 78.65
N GLU A 574 -46.99 20.86 79.28
CA GLU A 574 -47.58 20.27 80.48
C GLU A 574 -47.41 21.19 81.70
N HIS A 575 -46.27 21.86 81.84
CA HIS A 575 -46.05 22.88 82.86
C HIS A 575 -47.00 24.08 82.72
N LEU A 576 -47.17 24.61 81.50
CA LEU A 576 -48.13 25.68 81.22
C LEU A 576 -49.59 25.24 81.48
N ARG A 577 -49.92 23.97 81.20
CA ARG A 577 -51.24 23.41 81.52
C ARG A 577 -51.48 23.38 83.02
N MET A 578 -50.51 22.92 83.81
CA MET A 578 -50.59 22.94 85.27
C MET A 578 -50.75 24.37 85.81
N GLN A 579 -50.00 25.35 85.28
CA GLN A 579 -50.17 26.76 85.67
C GLN A 579 -51.57 27.31 85.36
N LEU A 580 -52.15 26.93 84.21
CA LEU A 580 -53.53 27.31 83.86
C LEU A 580 -54.57 26.66 84.79
N ASP A 581 -54.41 25.39 85.13
CA ASP A 581 -55.29 24.68 86.08
C ASP A 581 -55.15 25.28 87.50
N GLU A 582 -53.96 25.67 87.93
CA GLU A 582 -53.72 26.39 89.20
C GLU A 582 -54.40 27.77 89.21
N LEU A 583 -54.24 28.56 88.15
CA LEU A 583 -54.92 29.86 88.01
C LEU A 583 -56.45 29.71 87.95
N GLN A 584 -56.95 28.69 87.26
CA GLN A 584 -58.38 28.38 87.19
C GLN A 584 -58.93 27.95 88.55
N THR A 585 -58.24 27.08 89.29
CA THR A 585 -58.67 26.68 90.63
C THR A 585 -58.55 27.82 91.64
N GLU A 586 -57.57 28.73 91.50
CA GLU A 586 -57.51 29.94 92.31
C GLU A 586 -58.66 30.91 91.97
N HIS A 587 -58.99 31.08 90.69
CA HIS A 587 -60.16 31.86 90.27
C HIS A 587 -61.45 31.27 90.82
N GLN A 588 -61.65 29.95 90.74
CA GLN A 588 -62.80 29.25 91.33
C GLN A 588 -62.88 29.48 92.85
N ARG A 589 -61.75 29.39 93.58
CA ARG A 589 -61.69 29.70 95.02
C ARG A 589 -62.04 31.16 95.32
N ARG A 590 -61.56 32.11 94.50
CA ARG A 590 -61.91 33.54 94.62
C ARG A 590 -63.40 33.76 94.35
N GLN A 591 -63.96 33.09 93.35
CA GLN A 591 -65.39 33.12 93.01
C GLN A 591 -66.25 32.51 94.13
N GLN A 592 -65.84 31.38 94.72
CA GLN A 592 -66.49 30.78 95.88
C GLN A 592 -66.50 31.73 97.09
N ARG A 593 -65.36 32.32 97.46
CA ARG A 593 -65.30 33.33 98.54
C ARG A 593 -66.20 34.53 98.27
N LEU A 594 -66.29 34.97 97.01
CA LEU A 594 -67.17 36.08 96.61
C LEU A 594 -68.66 35.66 96.69
N GLN A 595 -68.99 34.43 96.31
CA GLN A 595 -70.33 33.85 96.45
C GLN A 595 -70.71 33.68 97.92
N GLU A 596 -69.81 33.20 98.77
CA GLU A 596 -70.01 33.08 100.22
C GLU A 596 -70.23 34.45 100.86
N ALA A 597 -69.39 35.43 100.57
CA ALA A 597 -69.56 36.81 101.05
C ALA A 597 -70.87 37.43 100.56
N HIS A 598 -71.26 37.18 99.29
CA HIS A 598 -72.55 37.61 98.74
C HIS A 598 -73.72 36.89 99.44
N CYS A 599 -73.61 35.59 99.72
CA CYS A 599 -74.63 34.84 100.47
C CYS A 599 -74.80 35.37 101.89
N CYS A 600 -73.73 35.70 102.60
CA CYS A 600 -73.82 36.35 103.92
C CYS A 600 -74.47 37.73 103.82
N ALA A 601 -74.06 38.58 102.88
CA ALA A 601 -74.67 39.89 102.65
C ALA A 601 -76.16 39.79 102.24
N VAL A 602 -76.51 38.78 101.44
CA VAL A 602 -77.91 38.47 101.10
C VAL A 602 -78.67 37.98 102.31
N GLN A 603 -78.10 37.13 103.18
CA GLN A 603 -78.75 36.69 104.43
C GLN A 603 -78.99 37.86 105.39
N ASP A 604 -78.06 38.80 105.52
CA ASP A 604 -78.27 40.03 106.32
C ASP A 604 -79.38 40.91 105.72
N MET A 605 -79.38 41.08 104.40
CA MET A 605 -80.43 41.81 103.66
C MET A 605 -81.77 41.07 103.64
N GLU A 606 -81.77 39.74 103.73
CA GLU A 606 -82.95 38.89 103.86
C GLU A 606 -83.49 38.91 105.28
N HIS A 607 -82.65 38.98 106.32
CA HIS A 607 -83.11 39.22 107.69
C HIS A 607 -83.66 40.64 107.86
N ALA A 608 -83.18 41.62 107.10
CA ALA A 608 -83.85 42.92 106.95
C ALA A 608 -85.19 42.80 106.22
N ARG A 609 -85.22 42.18 105.03
CA ARG A 609 -86.45 41.98 104.24
C ARG A 609 -87.49 41.07 104.90
N GLN A 610 -87.11 40.07 105.69
CA GLN A 610 -88.04 39.14 106.37
C GLN A 610 -88.91 39.83 107.43
N ARG A 611 -88.56 41.06 107.84
CA ARG A 611 -89.41 41.92 108.66
C ARG A 611 -90.47 42.65 107.83
N ASP A 612 -90.14 43.08 106.60
CA ASP A 612 -91.04 43.85 105.72
C ASP A 612 -91.82 43.01 104.68
N LEU A 613 -91.34 41.81 104.31
CA LEU A 613 -91.90 40.99 103.23
C LEU A 613 -92.93 39.94 103.70
N LYS A 614 -93.05 39.72 105.02
CA LYS A 614 -93.99 38.75 105.62
C LYS A 614 -95.45 39.07 105.30
N GLU A 615 -95.77 40.33 104.99
CA GLU A 615 -97.12 40.78 104.65
C GLU A 615 -97.43 40.78 103.14
N ARG A 616 -96.40 40.80 102.26
CA ARG A 616 -96.61 40.95 100.80
C ARG A 616 -96.47 39.65 100.00
N LEU A 617 -95.78 38.63 100.51
CA LEU A 617 -95.42 37.45 99.70
C LEU A 617 -96.54 36.39 99.52
N ARG A 618 -97.64 36.43 100.30
CA ARG A 618 -98.70 35.41 100.22
C ARG A 618 -99.53 35.42 98.92
N HIS A 619 -99.51 36.52 98.16
CA HIS A 619 -100.35 36.67 96.96
C HIS A 619 -99.60 36.64 95.62
N HIS A 620 -98.26 36.63 95.58
CA HIS A 620 -97.49 36.66 94.33
C HIS A 620 -97.06 35.27 93.82
N HIS A 621 -96.66 34.37 94.74
CA HIS A 621 -96.08 33.07 94.40
C HIS A 621 -96.98 32.10 93.59
N HIS A 622 -98.30 32.32 93.53
CA HIS A 622 -99.17 31.44 92.73
C HIS A 622 -99.12 31.76 91.23
N ALA A 623 -98.83 33.01 90.84
CA ALA A 623 -98.82 33.42 89.43
C ALA A 623 -97.46 33.15 88.73
N GLU A 624 -96.35 33.33 89.45
CA GLU A 624 -94.99 33.23 88.89
C GLU A 624 -94.59 31.79 88.53
N LEU A 625 -95.11 30.78 89.27
CA LEU A 625 -94.81 29.36 89.02
C LEU A 625 -95.41 28.82 87.72
N GLN A 626 -96.37 29.52 87.13
CA GLN A 626 -97.03 29.09 85.89
C GLN A 626 -96.35 29.69 84.65
N SER A 627 -96.00 30.98 84.67
CA SER A 627 -95.24 31.63 83.59
C SER A 627 -93.82 31.07 83.43
N LEU A 628 -93.13 30.76 84.54
CA LEU A 628 -91.76 30.26 84.52
C LEU A 628 -91.65 28.88 83.82
N ARG A 629 -92.66 28.02 83.97
CA ARG A 629 -92.70 26.68 83.33
C ARG A 629 -92.87 26.77 81.82
N GLU A 630 -93.67 27.72 81.34
CA GLU A 630 -93.89 27.92 79.90
C GLU A 630 -92.66 28.55 79.22
N ALA A 631 -91.98 29.48 79.90
CA ALA A 631 -90.72 30.06 79.44
C ALA A 631 -89.60 28.99 79.31
N HIS A 632 -89.41 28.13 80.32
CA HIS A 632 -88.38 27.08 80.27
C HIS A 632 -88.60 26.08 79.12
N ARG A 633 -89.86 25.75 78.78
CA ARG A 633 -90.16 24.89 77.64
C ARG A 633 -89.70 25.52 76.32
N GLN A 634 -89.98 26.81 76.13
CA GLN A 634 -89.59 27.55 74.92
C GLN A 634 -88.07 27.69 74.81
N SER A 635 -87.36 28.00 75.90
CA SER A 635 -85.89 28.10 75.88
C SER A 635 -85.17 26.80 75.53
N ILE A 636 -85.69 25.64 75.97
CA ILE A 636 -85.12 24.33 75.60
C ILE A 636 -85.34 24.03 74.11
N GLU A 637 -86.48 24.43 73.56
CA GLU A 637 -86.81 24.23 72.14
C GLU A 637 -85.96 25.13 71.23
N THR A 638 -85.71 26.38 71.63
CA THR A 638 -84.77 27.27 70.91
C THR A 638 -83.32 26.80 71.02
N LEU A 639 -82.87 26.33 72.20
CA LEU A 639 -81.51 25.80 72.38
C LEU A 639 -81.25 24.56 71.53
N LYS A 640 -82.26 23.68 71.36
CA LYS A 640 -82.16 22.54 70.44
C LYS A 640 -81.99 23.01 69.00
N GLN A 641 -82.86 23.91 68.52
CA GLN A 641 -82.76 24.46 67.17
C GLN A 641 -81.42 25.17 66.91
N GLN A 642 -80.91 25.92 67.89
CA GLN A 642 -79.59 26.54 67.82
C GLN A 642 -78.48 25.49 67.72
N SER A 643 -78.47 24.49 68.59
CA SER A 643 -77.45 23.43 68.54
C SER A 643 -77.49 22.61 67.24
N GLU A 644 -78.67 22.42 66.65
CA GLU A 644 -78.84 21.70 65.39
C GLU A 644 -78.40 22.54 64.18
N GLN A 645 -78.64 23.86 64.21
CA GLN A 645 -78.10 24.82 63.25
C GLN A 645 -76.57 24.95 63.35
N GLU A 646 -76.02 25.06 64.56
CA GLU A 646 -74.57 25.08 64.80
C GLU A 646 -73.90 23.79 64.28
N LEU A 647 -74.50 22.62 64.54
CA LEU A 647 -74.03 21.34 64.00
C LEU A 647 -74.17 21.24 62.47
N GLN A 648 -75.14 21.90 61.84
CA GLN A 648 -75.21 21.99 60.38
C GLN A 648 -74.14 22.93 59.80
N THR A 649 -73.94 24.09 60.41
CA THR A 649 -72.89 25.04 60.00
C THR A 649 -71.50 24.41 60.11
N LEU A 650 -71.18 23.78 61.24
CA LEU A 650 -69.90 23.12 61.46
C LEU A 650 -69.66 21.95 60.46
N ARG A 651 -70.72 21.27 60.01
CA ARG A 651 -70.63 20.25 58.95
C ARG A 651 -70.28 20.85 57.60
N PHE A 652 -70.89 21.98 57.23
CA PHE A 652 -70.55 22.69 55.99
C PHE A 652 -69.12 23.24 56.04
N GLU A 653 -68.72 23.84 57.16
CA GLU A 653 -67.36 24.35 57.37
C GLU A 653 -66.32 23.22 57.24
N LEU A 654 -66.50 22.09 57.93
CA LEU A 654 -65.60 20.94 57.82
C LEU A 654 -65.61 20.30 56.41
N GLU A 655 -66.74 20.32 55.69
CA GLU A 655 -66.81 19.81 54.32
C GLU A 655 -66.08 20.73 53.34
N ASP A 656 -66.19 22.05 53.50
CA ASP A 656 -65.51 23.04 52.67
C ASP A 656 -64.02 23.18 53.03
N GLU A 657 -63.61 23.02 54.29
CA GLU A 657 -62.22 22.81 54.69
C GLU A 657 -61.65 21.54 54.06
N GLY A 658 -62.42 20.45 54.06
CA GLY A 658 -62.06 19.20 53.36
C GLY A 658 -61.85 19.40 51.85
N LYS A 659 -62.75 20.14 51.18
CA LYS A 659 -62.61 20.50 49.76
C LYS A 659 -61.40 21.42 49.53
N ALA A 660 -61.15 22.38 50.42
CA ALA A 660 -60.03 23.31 50.32
C ALA A 660 -58.68 22.59 50.49
N MET A 661 -58.56 21.68 51.47
CA MET A 661 -57.37 20.83 51.64
C MET A 661 -57.17 19.89 50.45
N LEU A 662 -58.23 19.28 49.92
CA LEU A 662 -58.11 18.46 48.70
C LEU A 662 -57.72 19.28 47.47
N ALA A 663 -58.16 20.54 47.38
CA ALA A 663 -57.76 21.46 46.32
C ALA A 663 -56.29 21.90 46.47
N SER A 664 -55.82 22.20 47.68
CA SER A 664 -54.42 22.55 47.94
C SER A 664 -53.49 21.38 47.63
N LEU A 665 -53.80 20.16 48.11
CA LEU A 665 -53.02 18.96 47.82
C LEU A 665 -52.98 18.63 46.32
N ARG A 666 -54.08 18.84 45.57
CA ARG A 666 -54.08 18.72 44.10
C ARG A 666 -53.21 19.79 43.44
N SER A 667 -53.21 21.02 43.96
CA SER A 667 -52.36 22.11 43.47
C SER A 667 -50.88 21.84 43.74
N GLU A 668 -50.53 21.36 44.93
CA GLU A 668 -49.17 20.97 45.31
C GLU A 668 -48.66 19.80 44.45
N LEU A 669 -49.47 18.75 44.28
CA LEU A 669 -49.12 17.61 43.43
C LEU A 669 -48.91 18.04 41.96
N ASN A 670 -49.78 18.90 41.44
CA ASN A 670 -49.62 19.47 40.09
C ASN A 670 -48.38 20.37 39.99
N HIS A 671 -48.04 21.13 41.04
CA HIS A 671 -46.85 21.96 41.08
C HIS A 671 -45.57 21.11 41.11
N ILE A 672 -45.53 20.05 41.90
CA ILE A 672 -44.42 19.08 41.95
C ILE A 672 -44.26 18.36 40.61
N HIS A 673 -45.35 17.94 39.97
CA HIS A 673 -45.30 17.34 38.64
C HIS A 673 -44.81 18.35 37.58
N ALA A 674 -45.29 19.60 37.61
CA ALA A 674 -44.85 20.64 36.69
C ALA A 674 -43.36 20.98 36.87
N SER A 675 -42.88 21.12 38.10
CA SER A 675 -41.47 21.41 38.39
C SER A 675 -40.55 20.23 38.03
N ALA A 676 -40.98 18.98 38.25
CA ALA A 676 -40.24 17.80 37.82
C ALA A 676 -40.15 17.69 36.28
N ILE A 677 -41.25 17.93 35.57
CA ILE A 677 -41.27 17.96 34.09
C ILE A 677 -40.37 19.09 33.56
N GLU A 678 -40.42 20.27 34.16
CA GLU A 678 -39.61 21.41 33.74
C GLU A 678 -38.12 21.21 34.04
N HIS A 679 -37.79 20.63 35.19
CA HIS A 679 -36.42 20.22 35.51
C HIS A 679 -35.89 19.19 34.49
N LEU A 680 -36.67 18.15 34.15
CA LEU A 680 -36.30 17.16 33.14
C LEU A 680 -36.12 17.76 31.73
N ARG A 681 -36.92 18.78 31.37
CA ARG A 681 -36.74 19.54 30.13
C ARG A 681 -35.43 20.33 30.15
N GLN A 682 -35.14 21.00 31.26
CA GLN A 682 -33.93 21.80 31.42
C GLN A 682 -32.67 20.93 31.40
N THR A 683 -32.65 19.78 32.08
CA THR A 683 -31.51 18.85 32.02
C THR A 683 -31.32 18.30 30.60
N HIS A 684 -32.39 17.83 29.95
CA HIS A 684 -32.31 17.36 28.56
C HIS A 684 -31.86 18.47 27.58
N GLN A 685 -32.27 19.72 27.80
CA GLN A 685 -31.84 20.85 26.98
C GLN A 685 -30.37 21.23 27.23
N GLN A 686 -29.88 21.14 28.47
CA GLN A 686 -28.47 21.31 28.82
C GLN A 686 -27.60 20.20 28.23
N GLU A 687 -28.00 18.94 28.36
CA GLU A 687 -27.33 17.77 27.77
C GLU A 687 -27.29 17.87 26.24
N SER A 688 -28.40 18.25 25.60
CA SER A 688 -28.47 18.46 24.15
C SER A 688 -27.57 19.62 23.70
N ALA A 689 -27.46 20.70 24.48
CA ALA A 689 -26.54 21.80 24.20
C ALA A 689 -25.07 21.40 24.37
N ALA A 690 -24.75 20.64 25.43
CA ALA A 690 -23.40 20.12 25.68
C ALA A 690 -22.95 19.18 24.56
N ALA A 691 -23.81 18.22 24.17
CA ALA A 691 -23.53 17.29 23.07
C ALA A 691 -23.34 18.01 21.72
N LYS A 692 -24.10 19.08 21.45
CA LYS A 692 -23.90 19.93 20.26
C LYS A 692 -22.56 20.67 20.31
N MET A 693 -22.21 21.26 21.45
CA MET A 693 -20.94 21.99 21.63
C MET A 693 -19.74 21.05 21.50
N GLU A 694 -19.83 19.82 22.01
CA GLU A 694 -18.79 18.81 21.84
C GLU A 694 -18.68 18.35 20.38
N LEU A 695 -19.81 18.14 19.69
CA LEU A 695 -19.82 17.85 18.25
C LEU A 695 -19.17 19.00 17.45
N GLU A 696 -19.54 20.26 17.69
CA GLU A 696 -18.94 21.43 17.03
C GLU A 696 -17.42 21.53 17.30
N LYS A 697 -16.99 21.24 18.54
CA LYS A 697 -15.56 21.18 18.90
C LYS A 697 -14.82 20.06 18.15
N THR A 698 -15.42 18.87 18.02
CA THR A 698 -14.80 17.79 17.23
C THR A 698 -14.74 18.14 15.74
N LEU A 699 -15.76 18.80 15.19
CA LEU A 699 -15.77 19.26 13.79
C LEU A 699 -14.71 20.33 13.53
N GLU A 700 -14.52 21.29 14.44
CA GLU A 700 -13.47 22.30 14.27
C GLU A 700 -12.06 21.71 14.47
N ASN A 701 -11.88 20.76 15.38
CA ASN A 701 -10.63 20.00 15.49
C ASN A 701 -10.30 19.24 14.18
N ASN A 702 -11.30 18.58 13.57
CA ASN A 702 -11.11 17.91 12.26
C ASN A 702 -10.74 18.93 11.17
N ARG A 703 -11.39 20.09 11.11
CA ARG A 703 -11.05 21.15 10.15
C ARG A 703 -9.64 21.71 10.36
N ILE A 704 -9.17 21.82 11.60
CA ILE A 704 -7.79 22.22 11.91
C ILE A 704 -6.82 21.15 11.40
N GLN A 705 -7.07 19.88 11.68
CA GLN A 705 -6.26 18.76 11.17
C GLN A 705 -6.25 18.69 9.63
N GLU A 706 -7.39 18.92 8.96
CA GLU A 706 -7.45 19.00 7.50
C GLU A 706 -6.58 20.16 6.96
N ARG A 707 -6.62 21.35 7.59
CA ARG A 707 -5.75 22.48 7.20
C ARG A 707 -4.27 22.17 7.41
N GLU A 708 -3.91 21.52 8.52
CA GLU A 708 -2.53 21.12 8.83
C GLU A 708 -2.02 20.07 7.82
N LEU A 709 -2.84 19.07 7.49
CA LEU A 709 -2.52 18.06 6.47
C LEU A 709 -2.38 18.68 5.07
N LEU A 710 -3.26 19.59 4.68
CA LEU A 710 -3.15 20.33 3.42
C LEU A 710 -1.89 21.20 3.39
N GLY A 711 -1.58 21.91 4.48
CA GLY A 711 -0.34 22.65 4.66
C GLY A 711 0.89 21.76 4.48
N ARG A 712 0.89 20.58 5.11
CA ARG A 712 1.99 19.61 5.00
C ARG A 712 2.12 19.03 3.58
N ILE A 713 1.02 18.85 2.86
CA ILE A 713 1.04 18.46 1.44
C ILE A 713 1.71 19.56 0.59
N THR A 714 1.37 20.84 0.80
CA THR A 714 2.04 21.95 0.11
C THR A 714 3.53 22.04 0.48
N GLU A 715 3.85 21.85 1.76
CA GLU A 715 5.16 21.47 2.36
C GLU A 715 6.04 20.63 1.42
N LEU A 716 5.51 19.43 1.18
CA LEU A 716 6.18 18.36 0.44
C LEU A 716 6.19 18.60 -1.07
N GLN A 717 5.15 19.23 -1.63
CA GLN A 717 5.10 19.59 -3.06
C GLN A 717 6.14 20.65 -3.41
N GLU A 718 6.34 21.67 -2.56
CA GLU A 718 7.43 22.63 -2.73
C GLU A 718 8.79 21.95 -2.61
N GLU A 719 9.00 21.08 -1.62
CA GLU A 719 10.27 20.38 -1.43
C GLU A 719 10.61 19.46 -2.62
N VAL A 720 9.62 18.74 -3.17
CA VAL A 720 9.77 17.98 -4.42
C VAL A 720 10.12 18.90 -5.58
N SER A 721 9.52 20.08 -5.67
CA SER A 721 9.80 21.07 -6.72
C SER A 721 11.22 21.65 -6.60
N ARG A 722 11.68 21.96 -5.38
CA ARG A 722 13.07 22.38 -5.11
C ARG A 722 14.07 21.30 -5.52
N ARG A 723 13.82 20.04 -5.15
CA ARG A 723 14.67 18.90 -5.54
C ARG A 723 14.68 18.67 -7.06
N LYS A 724 13.53 18.77 -7.72
CA LYS A 724 13.43 18.66 -9.18
C LYS A 724 14.23 19.75 -9.89
N ASN A 725 14.17 20.98 -9.41
CA ASN A 725 14.97 22.09 -9.94
C ASN A 725 16.47 21.88 -9.69
N HIS A 726 16.86 21.32 -8.53
CA HIS A 726 18.25 20.99 -8.23
C HIS A 726 18.79 19.85 -9.11
N ILE A 727 17.99 18.80 -9.35
CA ILE A 727 18.33 17.73 -10.30
C ILE A 727 18.55 18.31 -11.70
N ALA A 728 17.63 19.16 -12.18
CA ALA A 728 17.79 19.82 -13.49
C ALA A 728 19.06 20.70 -13.57
N GLN A 729 19.48 21.33 -12.47
CA GLN A 729 20.76 22.06 -12.41
C GLN A 729 21.96 21.11 -12.48
N LEU A 730 21.92 19.97 -11.78
CA LEU A 730 22.96 18.94 -11.84
C LEU A 730 23.05 18.31 -13.24
N ASP A 731 21.92 18.02 -13.89
CA ASP A 731 21.87 17.52 -15.27
C ASP A 731 22.50 18.52 -16.25
N HIS A 732 22.26 19.82 -16.06
CA HIS A 732 22.88 20.87 -16.87
C HIS A 732 24.39 20.93 -16.64
N GLN A 733 24.86 20.84 -15.39
CA GLN A 733 26.28 20.77 -15.06
C GLN A 733 26.95 19.52 -15.64
N ILE A 734 26.29 18.35 -15.59
CA ILE A 734 26.76 17.11 -16.23
C ILE A 734 26.86 17.29 -17.75
N HIS A 735 25.90 17.98 -18.37
CA HIS A 735 25.97 18.31 -19.80
C HIS A 735 27.19 19.18 -20.13
N THR A 736 27.39 20.29 -19.42
CA THR A 736 28.54 21.19 -19.63
C THR A 736 29.87 20.47 -19.37
N LEU A 737 29.94 19.59 -18.36
CA LEU A 737 31.12 18.76 -18.11
C LEU A 737 31.37 17.75 -19.24
N ASN A 738 30.33 17.12 -19.78
CA ASN A 738 30.46 16.20 -20.91
C ASN A 738 30.87 16.93 -22.20
N GLU A 739 30.37 18.15 -22.44
CA GLU A 739 30.83 19.02 -23.54
C GLU A 739 32.32 19.36 -23.40
N ASN A 740 32.75 19.76 -22.19
CA ASN A 740 34.15 20.03 -21.88
C ASN A 740 35.04 18.78 -22.01
N ILE A 741 34.56 17.61 -21.60
CA ILE A 741 35.28 16.34 -21.82
C ILE A 741 35.37 16.04 -23.31
N SER A 742 34.31 16.30 -24.10
CA SER A 742 34.31 16.09 -25.54
C SER A 742 35.27 17.03 -26.28
N SER A 743 35.33 18.32 -25.89
CA SER A 743 36.29 19.27 -26.46
C SER A 743 37.73 18.90 -26.11
N LEU A 744 38.01 18.60 -24.84
CA LEU A 744 39.32 18.12 -24.40
C LEU A 744 39.74 16.81 -25.09
N THR A 745 38.80 15.88 -25.30
CA THR A 745 39.07 14.63 -26.05
C THR A 745 39.47 14.93 -27.50
N LYS A 746 38.77 15.85 -28.17
CA LYS A 746 39.11 16.30 -29.54
C LYS A 746 40.46 17.02 -29.60
N GLU A 747 40.77 17.87 -28.63
CA GLU A 747 42.09 18.51 -28.51
C GLU A 747 43.20 17.48 -28.29
N LEU A 748 42.96 16.47 -27.45
CA LEU A 748 43.91 15.41 -27.15
C LEU A 748 44.11 14.47 -28.35
N GLU A 749 43.07 14.20 -29.14
CA GLU A 749 43.20 13.55 -30.45
C GLU A 749 44.01 14.38 -31.46
N LEU A 750 43.76 15.69 -31.54
CA LEU A 750 44.49 16.59 -32.43
C LEU A 750 45.98 16.66 -32.03
N LYS A 751 46.27 16.75 -30.73
CA LYS A 751 47.64 16.67 -30.20
C LYS A 751 48.26 15.30 -30.41
N GLY A 752 47.50 14.21 -30.32
CA GLY A 752 47.95 12.86 -30.69
C GLY A 752 48.33 12.76 -32.17
N LYS A 753 47.51 13.31 -33.06
CA LYS A 753 47.80 13.40 -34.51
C LYS A 753 49.03 14.29 -34.78
N GLU A 754 49.19 15.38 -34.05
CA GLU A 754 50.35 16.28 -34.14
C GLU A 754 51.65 15.61 -33.65
N VAL A 755 51.61 14.86 -32.55
CA VAL A 755 52.74 14.03 -32.07
C VAL A 755 53.09 12.93 -33.06
N LEU A 756 52.10 12.26 -33.68
CA LEU A 756 52.34 11.29 -34.75
C LEU A 756 52.97 11.94 -35.98
N LYS A 757 52.55 13.16 -36.34
CA LYS A 757 53.14 13.95 -37.43
C LYS A 757 54.59 14.30 -37.13
N ILE A 758 54.89 14.90 -35.97
CA ILE A 758 56.25 15.21 -35.52
C ILE A 758 57.14 13.95 -35.51
N ARG A 759 56.61 12.81 -35.02
CA ARG A 759 57.32 11.52 -35.06
C ARG A 759 57.57 11.03 -36.48
N SER A 760 56.65 11.25 -37.42
CA SER A 760 56.84 10.89 -38.83
C SER A 760 57.88 11.77 -39.53
N GLU A 761 57.86 13.08 -39.26
CA GLU A 761 58.80 14.08 -39.76
C GLU A 761 60.20 13.84 -39.20
N ALA A 762 60.35 13.60 -37.88
CA ALA A 762 61.62 13.23 -37.26
C ALA A 762 62.20 11.92 -37.85
N ASN A 763 61.37 10.90 -38.08
CA ASN A 763 61.81 9.66 -38.75
C ASN A 763 62.17 9.88 -40.23
N GLN A 764 61.63 10.91 -40.89
CA GLN A 764 62.04 11.30 -42.24
C GLN A 764 63.36 12.08 -42.21
N GLN A 765 63.56 12.95 -41.22
CA GLN A 765 64.80 13.67 -40.97
C GLN A 765 65.97 12.71 -40.73
N ILE A 766 65.79 11.71 -39.85
CA ILE A 766 66.79 10.66 -39.58
C ILE A 766 67.16 9.87 -40.85
N ARG A 767 66.20 9.64 -41.75
CA ARG A 767 66.47 8.97 -43.05
C ARG A 767 67.23 9.87 -44.02
N LEU A 768 67.03 11.19 -43.98
CA LEU A 768 67.78 12.16 -44.78
C LEU A 768 69.21 12.31 -44.24
N GLU A 769 69.39 12.49 -42.94
CA GLU A 769 70.71 12.56 -42.28
C GLU A 769 71.53 11.28 -42.55
N GLY A 770 70.92 10.09 -42.46
CA GLY A 770 71.54 8.82 -42.84
C GLY A 770 71.88 8.64 -44.33
N THR A 771 71.42 9.55 -45.20
CA THR A 771 71.90 9.66 -46.59
C THR A 771 73.00 10.71 -46.75
N GLU A 772 72.94 11.84 -46.04
CA GLU A 772 74.00 12.86 -46.07
C GLU A 772 75.32 12.33 -45.48
N GLU A 773 75.25 11.52 -44.42
CA GLU A 773 76.44 10.91 -43.80
C GLU A 773 77.20 9.99 -44.77
N LYS A 774 76.49 9.34 -45.70
CA LYS A 774 77.09 8.53 -46.79
C LYS A 774 77.77 9.38 -47.87
N PHE A 775 77.41 10.66 -48.02
CA PHE A 775 78.09 11.58 -48.94
C PHE A 775 79.34 12.23 -48.31
N ARG A 776 79.42 12.37 -46.98
CA ARG A 776 80.61 12.91 -46.30
C ARG A 776 81.82 11.98 -46.31
N ASN A 777 81.64 10.66 -46.37
CA ASN A 777 82.73 9.68 -46.29
C ASN A 777 83.42 9.36 -47.63
N ARG A 778 83.40 10.28 -48.62
CA ARG A 778 84.28 10.20 -49.79
C ARG A 778 85.60 10.93 -49.49
N GLU A 779 86.65 10.17 -49.22
CA GLU A 779 88.01 10.70 -49.07
C GLU A 779 88.40 11.52 -50.31
N SER A 780 88.83 12.77 -50.10
CA SER A 780 89.24 13.69 -51.18
C SER A 780 90.66 13.39 -51.62
N ARG A 781 90.98 13.63 -52.91
CA ARG A 781 92.20 13.13 -53.53
C ARG A 781 93.44 13.91 -53.08
N HIS A 782 94.59 13.24 -53.11
CA HIS A 782 95.88 13.81 -52.68
C HIS A 782 96.28 15.07 -53.47
N GLU A 783 95.87 15.14 -54.74
CA GLU A 783 96.06 16.28 -55.65
C GLU A 783 95.38 17.56 -55.12
N ASP A 784 94.15 17.45 -54.56
CA ASP A 784 93.42 18.57 -53.97
C ASP A 784 94.12 19.09 -52.70
N LEU A 785 94.75 18.19 -51.92
CA LEU A 785 95.52 18.54 -50.73
C LEU A 785 96.85 19.25 -51.08
N GLN A 786 97.51 18.87 -52.19
CA GLN A 786 98.67 19.61 -52.70
C GLN A 786 98.29 21.02 -53.18
N LEU A 787 97.19 21.17 -53.91
CA LEU A 787 96.72 22.48 -54.36
C LEU A 787 96.35 23.39 -53.17
N ILE A 788 95.77 22.84 -52.09
CA ILE A 788 95.48 23.57 -50.85
C ILE A 788 96.78 23.96 -50.10
N ALA A 789 97.86 23.17 -50.21
CA ALA A 789 99.16 23.52 -49.64
C ALA A 789 99.82 24.69 -50.40
N GLU A 790 99.88 24.62 -51.74
CA GLU A 790 100.43 25.70 -52.58
C GLU A 790 99.63 27.01 -52.43
N LEU A 791 98.30 26.93 -52.31
CA LEU A 791 97.45 28.09 -51.99
C LEU A 791 97.73 28.66 -50.58
N LYS A 792 98.12 27.84 -49.60
CA LYS A 792 98.51 28.32 -48.26
C LYS A 792 99.89 28.99 -48.26
N ASP A 793 100.83 28.52 -49.07
CA ASP A 793 102.14 29.16 -49.19
C ASP A 793 102.02 30.52 -49.91
N MET A 794 101.22 30.61 -50.98
CA MET A 794 100.89 31.90 -51.62
C MET A 794 100.12 32.86 -50.70
N VAL A 795 99.28 32.36 -49.80
CA VAL A 795 98.64 33.19 -48.75
C VAL A 795 99.68 33.66 -47.72
N SER A 796 100.62 32.82 -47.33
CA SER A 796 101.70 33.16 -46.40
C SER A 796 102.65 34.23 -46.96
N GLU A 797 102.97 34.17 -48.26
CA GLU A 797 103.70 35.24 -48.95
C GLU A 797 102.92 36.57 -48.95
N ARG A 798 101.60 36.52 -49.20
CA ARG A 798 100.72 37.70 -49.09
C ARG A 798 100.68 38.27 -47.67
N GLU A 799 100.65 37.44 -46.64
CA GLU A 799 100.74 37.90 -45.24
C GLU A 799 102.09 38.56 -44.92
N SER A 800 103.18 38.14 -45.56
CA SER A 800 104.49 38.80 -45.44
C SER A 800 104.49 40.22 -46.04
N LEU A 801 103.78 40.42 -47.15
CA LEU A 801 103.57 41.71 -47.79
C LEU A 801 102.64 42.61 -46.97
N VAL A 802 101.58 42.05 -46.37
CA VAL A 802 100.71 42.76 -45.41
C VAL A 802 101.52 43.21 -44.18
N LYS A 803 102.43 42.38 -43.65
CA LYS A 803 103.32 42.78 -42.54
C LYS A 803 104.23 43.97 -42.89
N LYS A 804 104.72 44.07 -44.13
CA LYS A 804 105.48 45.25 -44.60
C LYS A 804 104.62 46.51 -44.72
N LEU A 805 103.34 46.40 -45.05
CA LEU A 805 102.40 47.54 -45.10
C LEU A 805 101.91 47.97 -43.70
N VAL A 806 101.74 47.04 -42.76
CA VAL A 806 101.34 47.34 -41.37
C VAL A 806 102.42 48.15 -40.61
N GLN A 807 103.69 48.02 -40.97
CA GLN A 807 104.79 48.78 -40.35
C GLN A 807 104.72 50.30 -40.63
N LYS A 808 103.93 50.77 -41.61
CA LYS A 808 103.71 52.20 -41.89
C LYS A 808 102.42 52.76 -41.26
N ARG A 809 101.70 51.98 -40.45
CA ARG A 809 100.46 52.43 -39.76
C ARG A 809 100.40 51.99 -38.30
N LYS A 810 101.54 52.05 -37.60
CA LYS A 810 101.67 51.74 -36.17
C LYS A 810 102.06 52.99 -35.37
N ASN A 811 101.13 53.94 -35.28
CA ASN A 811 101.21 55.04 -34.30
C ASN A 811 99.83 55.63 -33.97
N GLU A 812 98.87 54.77 -33.66
CA GLU A 812 97.81 55.09 -32.69
C GLU A 812 97.44 53.79 -31.95
N LYS A 813 97.71 53.80 -30.64
CA LYS A 813 97.44 52.71 -29.68
C LYS A 813 95.94 52.80 -29.29
N SER A 814 95.24 51.88 -28.63
CA SER A 814 95.45 50.62 -27.88
C SER A 814 94.04 50.20 -27.37
N ALA A 815 93.68 48.99 -26.96
CA ALA A 815 94.36 47.69 -26.89
C ALA A 815 93.29 46.55 -26.78
N ALA A 816 93.77 45.31 -26.96
CA ALA A 816 93.24 43.99 -26.55
C ALA A 816 91.78 43.86 -26.04
N SER A 817 90.90 42.99 -26.59
CA SER A 817 91.02 41.53 -26.86
C SER A 817 91.08 40.64 -25.61
N ARG A 818 90.06 39.78 -25.38
CA ARG A 818 90.19 38.29 -25.28
C ARG A 818 88.95 37.54 -24.74
N PHE A 819 88.87 36.26 -25.15
CA PHE A 819 88.24 35.08 -24.50
C PHE A 819 86.71 35.14 -24.19
N SER A 820 85.83 34.27 -24.70
CA SER A 820 85.72 32.78 -24.76
C SER A 820 85.12 32.13 -23.50
N SER A 821 83.90 31.55 -23.61
CA SER A 821 83.47 30.28 -22.96
C SER A 821 81.96 30.02 -23.09
N SER A 822 81.56 28.81 -23.47
CA SER A 822 80.28 28.14 -23.13
C SER A 822 80.16 27.96 -21.58
N PRO A 823 79.01 27.58 -20.92
CA PRO A 823 78.00 26.60 -21.39
C PRO A 823 76.52 26.67 -20.87
N ASN A 824 75.67 25.84 -21.51
CA ASN A 824 74.48 25.07 -21.05
C ASN A 824 73.34 25.57 -20.11
N HIS A 825 72.13 25.12 -20.50
CA HIS A 825 70.90 24.76 -19.74
C HIS A 825 69.95 25.86 -19.19
N ARG A 826 68.73 25.98 -19.74
CA ARG A 826 67.48 25.21 -19.44
C ARG A 826 66.18 26.05 -19.63
N ALA A 827 65.17 25.39 -20.22
CA ALA A 827 63.71 25.53 -19.99
C ALA A 827 62.87 26.67 -20.64
N LEU A 828 61.95 26.23 -21.53
CA LEU A 828 60.49 26.51 -21.62
C LEU A 828 59.96 27.97 -21.68
N GLU A 829 58.92 28.32 -22.45
CA GLU A 829 58.22 27.63 -23.56
C GLU A 829 57.40 28.64 -24.42
N ALA A 830 56.71 28.15 -25.45
CA ALA A 830 55.85 28.83 -26.45
C ALA A 830 55.08 30.11 -26.00
N ALA A 831 54.96 31.18 -26.79
CA ALA A 831 54.32 31.31 -28.11
C ALA A 831 52.83 30.87 -28.14
N GLY A 832 51.86 31.62 -28.68
CA GLY A 832 51.86 32.96 -29.27
C GLY A 832 50.68 33.11 -30.28
N LEU A 833 50.16 34.34 -30.47
CA LEU A 833 49.34 34.81 -31.64
C LEU A 833 47.98 34.07 -31.84
N GLY A 834 46.79 34.69 -31.90
CA GLY A 834 46.37 35.96 -32.52
C GLY A 834 46.02 35.76 -34.01
N PRO A 835 45.16 36.57 -34.68
CA PRO A 835 44.26 37.66 -34.20
C PRO A 835 42.83 37.66 -34.83
N GLY A 836 41.93 38.61 -34.45
CA GLY A 836 40.91 39.13 -35.40
C GLY A 836 39.48 39.53 -34.96
N ARG A 837 39.32 40.81 -34.52
CA ARG A 837 38.22 41.76 -34.88
C ARG A 837 36.77 41.65 -34.29
N LEU A 838 36.42 42.66 -33.47
CA LEU A 838 35.18 43.51 -33.37
C LEU A 838 33.86 43.02 -34.05
N GLU A 839 32.62 43.13 -33.51
CA GLU A 839 31.98 43.78 -32.32
C GLU A 839 30.88 42.85 -31.72
N PRO A 840 30.22 43.20 -30.58
CA PRO A 840 28.75 43.25 -30.65
C PRO A 840 27.99 44.25 -29.72
N LEU A 841 26.75 44.55 -30.12
CA LEU A 841 25.59 45.02 -29.34
C LEU A 841 24.36 44.17 -29.78
N PRO A 842 23.21 44.12 -29.06
CA PRO A 842 22.85 44.67 -27.74
C PRO A 842 22.18 43.64 -26.78
N ASN A 843 21.55 44.15 -25.70
CA ASN A 843 20.54 43.53 -24.82
C ASN A 843 20.98 42.66 -23.62
N SER A 844 21.02 43.29 -22.44
CA SER A 844 20.15 42.94 -21.31
C SER A 844 20.06 44.11 -20.30
N PRO A 845 18.86 44.48 -19.80
CA PRO A 845 18.70 45.71 -19.02
C PRO A 845 18.94 45.58 -17.52
N LEU A 846 19.29 46.72 -16.95
CA LEU A 846 19.52 47.04 -15.54
C LEU A 846 18.21 47.13 -14.70
N HIS A 847 18.41 47.08 -13.39
CA HIS A 847 17.57 47.68 -12.32
C HIS A 847 16.19 47.10 -11.95
N HIS A 848 16.23 46.29 -10.89
CA HIS A 848 15.54 46.54 -9.61
C HIS A 848 14.84 47.92 -9.43
N LEU A 849 13.55 47.90 -9.08
CA LEU A 849 12.89 48.80 -8.10
C LEU A 849 11.48 48.27 -7.79
N GLU A 850 11.09 48.28 -6.50
CA GLU A 850 9.70 48.20 -5.97
C GLU A 850 8.82 46.97 -6.33
N LEU A 851 7.98 46.39 -5.48
CA LEU A 851 7.64 46.53 -4.05
C LEU A 851 7.26 45.13 -3.55
N ASN A 852 7.62 44.73 -2.33
CA ASN A 852 6.83 43.72 -1.62
C ASN A 852 6.84 43.95 -0.10
N SER A 853 5.65 44.06 0.46
CA SER A 853 5.37 44.29 1.88
C SER A 853 5.20 42.95 2.63
N ASN A 854 5.12 43.03 3.97
CA ASN A 854 4.72 41.96 4.89
C ASN A 854 5.82 40.94 5.30
N LYS A 855 6.72 41.39 6.18
CA LYS A 855 7.23 40.55 7.29
C LYS A 855 6.39 40.81 8.54
N PRO A 856 5.86 39.78 9.23
CA PRO A 856 5.45 39.88 10.63
C PRO A 856 6.69 40.01 11.54
N LEU A 857 6.54 40.75 12.65
CA LEU A 857 7.59 40.89 13.68
C LEU A 857 7.59 39.70 14.65
N PRO A 858 8.74 39.37 15.29
CA PRO A 858 8.81 38.33 16.31
C PRO A 858 8.22 38.80 17.66
N PRO A 859 7.76 37.87 18.53
CA PRO A 859 7.15 38.19 19.81
C PRO A 859 8.17 38.61 20.88
N PRO A 860 7.79 39.45 21.86
CA PRO A 860 8.65 39.84 22.98
C PRO A 860 8.70 38.77 24.09
N THR A 861 9.86 38.68 24.76
CA THR A 861 10.09 37.88 25.97
C THR A 861 9.47 38.53 27.23
N PRO A 862 9.25 37.76 28.32
CA PRO A 862 8.36 38.16 29.41
C PRO A 862 9.03 38.96 30.53
N PRO A 863 8.27 39.78 31.28
CA PRO A 863 8.67 40.31 32.58
C PRO A 863 8.05 39.52 33.76
N THR A 864 8.92 39.16 34.71
CA THR A 864 8.80 39.18 36.19
C THR A 864 7.44 38.98 36.91
N GLU A 865 7.52 38.22 38.02
CA GLU A 865 6.48 38.00 39.05
C GLU A 865 5.79 39.28 39.57
N PRO A 866 4.58 39.15 40.16
CA PRO A 866 4.56 39.17 41.63
C PRO A 866 3.54 38.25 42.34
N LYS A 867 4.03 37.65 43.44
CA LYS A 867 3.38 37.38 44.75
C LYS A 867 1.83 37.33 44.88
N LYS A 868 1.39 36.16 45.38
CA LYS A 868 0.35 35.93 46.43
C LYS A 868 -0.62 37.07 46.79
N PHE A 869 -1.92 36.78 46.75
CA PHE A 869 -2.81 37.00 47.92
C PHE A 869 -3.97 35.98 47.93
N MET A 870 -4.53 35.74 49.12
CA MET A 870 -5.61 34.77 49.36
C MET A 870 -7.00 35.36 49.08
N ARG A 871 -7.92 34.54 48.55
CA ARG A 871 -9.09 34.11 49.33
C ARG A 871 -9.66 32.79 48.82
#